data_AF-W8VVG2-F1
#
_entry.id   AF-W8VVG2-F1
#
_cell.length_a   1.000
_cell.length_b   1.000
_cell.length_c   1.000
_cell.angle_alpha   90.00
_cell.angle_beta   90.00
_cell.angle_gamma   90.00
#
_symmetry.space_group_name_H-M   'P 1'
#
loop_
_entity.id
_entity.type
_entity.pdbx_description
1 polymer ?
#
loop_
_entity_poly.entity_id
_entity_poly.type
_entity_poly.pdbx_seq_one_letter_code
_entity_poly.pdbx_strand_id
1 'polypeptide(L)'
;MPQDPGSFSILKIADQQLFTQAGDVLTYTITVTNTGDVTLTNLILTDANADAGTLIPSSFASLAPGQTVSAVASRTITAQDVANTRALNSILGTATNPQGDDVTDISDDPNNLDDVDQDGNGDPDDPTIVYIDSDDDGIPDPIDLDDDNDGITDVVELDGADPDLDNDQDGVPAYLDDDDNDFFVDNADGLVDPASDLDSDGIPNHLDLDVDDDGIYDVVETGNNDLDADDDGMVDGPVGANGIPDAAEDGGVDGAGVSTPPLESDLDSDTLPDYKDLDSDGDGIPDNVEAQSSNGYILPSGTDSDQNGVDDAYDTNGSPINPVNTEVDFGYANQDSLPDYLDLDSDGDNVPDSIEGSDFNADGIADITPTGNDIDNDGLDDAFDGSIGDFEDPNGQLVDTTPFELPNRDGLNDNPDFRDQDDDEDGLLTFEQGGPNNDPNQGEDVNNDGDPTNDDTDGDGTPNYLDSLDDTAFFDEDDDNDGIPDIVEVGSNPDIDNDGDGVPAYLDDDDNDPLVGNDDGVVNPEFDTDGDGISNHLDLDSDDDGIYDVNETGNSALDADNDGRVDGPEGVNGIPDAAEDGGIDGAGVSNAPRATDIDSRPDYLDQDSDNDGITDNVESQDTFGYIAPLGVDSDNNGVDDAYDTNGSPIEEVDFDGDGIQDYLDDDSDNDNVRDRLEGHDFNHDGVADVTPSGADVDIDGLDDAFDGDTSGYGDPDGLDLDGDPSQLPDLDGTEDVDFRDVDDDGDTVDTIYEDYDGDNDPTDQDTDGDGIPDYLDTNDDGDPFDTIDEGPDPDGDQNPNTGNTRDTDGDGIFDYLEFDEEIVQECGEPLVFNGISPDGDTRNDFLVIDQIECYPDNTLEIYNRWGVKVYDTDNYGANGQVFRGISEGRITIQQNEELPVGTYYYIFKYLDLEGNGKSKAGYIYIQR
;
A
#
# COMPACT_ATOMS: atom_id res chain seq x y z
N MET A 1 7.35 -103.28 39.00
CA MET A 1 7.09 -101.96 38.38
C MET A 1 7.42 -100.95 39.46
N PRO A 2 8.40 -100.05 39.27
CA PRO A 2 8.44 -98.84 40.09
C PRO A 2 7.04 -98.20 40.00
N GLN A 3 6.50 -97.75 41.13
CA GLN A 3 5.26 -96.98 41.12
C GLN A 3 5.62 -95.60 40.58
N ASP A 4 4.79 -95.07 39.70
CA ASP A 4 4.91 -93.71 39.18
C ASP A 4 4.84 -92.71 40.36
N PRO A 5 5.85 -91.82 40.54
CA PRO A 5 5.83 -90.80 41.58
C PRO A 5 4.67 -89.81 41.45
N GLY A 6 4.02 -89.74 40.28
CA GLY A 6 3.07 -88.71 39.93
C GLY A 6 3.78 -87.47 39.42
N SER A 7 3.20 -86.82 38.41
CA SER A 7 3.65 -85.58 37.80
C SER A 7 2.43 -84.76 37.40
N PHE A 8 2.57 -83.44 37.37
CA PHE A 8 1.62 -82.52 36.78
C PHE A 8 2.41 -81.37 36.17
N SER A 9 1.81 -80.68 35.20
CA SER A 9 2.36 -79.48 34.59
C SER A 9 1.44 -78.29 34.88
N ILE A 10 2.00 -77.09 35.00
CA ILE A 10 1.27 -75.84 35.15
C ILE A 10 1.59 -74.92 33.95
N LEU A 11 0.55 -74.43 33.29
CA LEU A 11 0.68 -73.29 32.37
C LEU A 11 0.15 -72.03 33.06
N LYS A 12 0.88 -70.93 32.94
CA LYS A 12 0.44 -69.60 33.35
C LYS A 12 0.59 -68.65 32.17
N ILE A 13 -0.52 -68.02 31.80
CA ILE A 13 -0.58 -67.11 30.65
C ILE A 13 -1.24 -65.83 31.14
N ALA A 14 -0.64 -64.69 30.84
CA ALA A 14 -1.26 -63.39 31.08
C ALA A 14 -2.34 -63.13 30.01
N ASP A 15 -3.48 -62.59 30.43
CA ASP A 15 -4.59 -62.29 29.52
C ASP A 15 -4.26 -61.05 28.66
N GLN A 16 -3.45 -60.13 29.19
CA GLN A 16 -2.81 -59.01 28.49
C GLN A 16 -1.31 -59.30 28.34
N GLN A 17 -0.67 -58.80 27.28
CA GLN A 17 0.78 -58.99 27.04
C GLN A 17 1.60 -57.72 27.25
N LEU A 18 0.91 -56.58 27.41
CA LEU A 18 1.43 -55.23 27.58
C LEU A 18 0.76 -54.57 28.80
N PHE A 19 1.41 -53.56 29.37
CA PHE A 19 0.88 -52.63 30.39
C PHE A 19 1.54 -51.27 30.16
N THR A 20 0.90 -50.17 30.52
CA THR A 20 1.46 -48.82 30.24
C THR A 20 2.09 -48.23 31.50
N GLN A 21 1.42 -48.32 32.64
CA GLN A 21 1.85 -47.59 33.84
C GLN A 21 1.74 -48.36 35.16
N ALA A 22 2.36 -47.82 36.21
CA ALA A 22 2.21 -48.35 37.57
C ALA A 22 0.75 -48.30 38.05
N GLY A 23 0.27 -49.40 38.64
CA GLY A 23 -1.12 -49.51 39.10
C GLY A 23 -2.04 -50.30 38.16
N ASP A 24 -1.59 -50.59 36.94
CA ASP A 24 -2.28 -51.49 36.03
C ASP A 24 -2.49 -52.88 36.62
N VAL A 25 -3.56 -53.57 36.17
CA VAL A 25 -3.94 -54.88 36.74
C VAL A 25 -3.89 -55.98 35.68
N LEU A 26 -2.81 -56.76 35.74
CA LEU A 26 -2.63 -57.97 34.93
C LEU A 26 -3.43 -59.13 35.50
N THR A 27 -4.18 -59.81 34.63
CA THR A 27 -4.91 -61.04 34.98
C THR A 27 -4.23 -62.25 34.35
N TYR A 28 -4.02 -63.30 35.14
CA TYR A 28 -3.37 -64.53 34.70
C TYR A 28 -4.35 -65.71 34.72
N THR A 29 -4.38 -66.45 33.63
CA THR A 29 -5.07 -67.73 33.50
C THR A 29 -4.10 -68.87 33.80
N ILE A 30 -4.37 -69.62 34.88
CA ILE A 30 -3.52 -70.74 35.33
C ILE A 30 -4.22 -72.06 35.02
N THR A 31 -3.53 -72.95 34.32
CA THR A 31 -4.05 -74.27 33.92
C THR A 31 -3.14 -75.39 34.44
N VAL A 32 -3.67 -76.24 35.32
CA VAL A 32 -2.91 -77.35 35.92
C VAL A 32 -3.40 -78.68 35.37
N THR A 33 -2.50 -79.48 34.80
CA THR A 33 -2.82 -80.79 34.20
C THR A 33 -2.03 -81.91 34.86
N ASN A 34 -2.70 -82.94 35.36
CA ASN A 34 -2.00 -84.14 35.85
C ASN A 34 -1.50 -84.97 34.66
N THR A 35 -0.19 -84.93 34.44
CA THR A 35 0.53 -85.62 33.35
C THR A 35 0.90 -87.06 33.71
N GLY A 36 0.81 -87.45 34.98
CA GLY A 36 1.12 -88.79 35.48
C GLY A 36 -0.04 -89.80 35.39
N ASP A 37 0.24 -91.04 35.82
CA ASP A 37 -0.70 -92.18 35.83
C ASP A 37 -1.42 -92.37 37.18
N VAL A 38 -1.17 -91.51 38.18
CA VAL A 38 -1.75 -91.59 39.54
C VAL A 38 -2.58 -90.36 39.90
N THR A 39 -3.62 -90.54 40.71
CA THR A 39 -4.42 -89.41 41.23
C THR A 39 -3.62 -88.63 42.28
N LEU A 40 -3.48 -87.32 42.05
CA LEU A 40 -2.90 -86.38 43.00
C LEU A 40 -4.00 -85.79 43.91
N THR A 41 -3.66 -85.45 45.14
CA THR A 41 -4.59 -84.88 46.13
C THR A 41 -3.98 -83.67 46.81
N ASN A 42 -4.82 -82.78 47.35
CA ASN A 42 -4.36 -81.59 48.08
C ASN A 42 -3.41 -80.72 47.24
N LEU A 43 -3.78 -80.44 45.97
CA LEU A 43 -3.06 -79.48 45.15
C LEU A 43 -3.25 -78.08 45.73
N ILE A 44 -2.16 -77.42 46.05
CA ILE A 44 -2.10 -76.05 46.55
C ILE A 44 -1.27 -75.24 45.55
N LEU A 45 -1.75 -74.07 45.19
CA LEU A 45 -1.04 -73.12 44.33
C LEU A 45 -0.58 -71.95 45.20
N THR A 46 0.67 -71.52 45.01
CA THR A 46 1.27 -70.37 45.70
C THR A 46 1.94 -69.46 44.68
N ASP A 47 1.53 -68.21 44.68
CA ASP A 47 2.03 -67.15 43.81
C ASP A 47 2.53 -66.00 44.69
N ALA A 48 3.79 -65.59 44.50
CA ALA A 48 4.42 -64.59 45.34
C ALA A 48 4.13 -63.15 44.87
N ASN A 49 3.90 -62.97 43.58
CA ASN A 49 3.70 -61.67 42.93
C ASN A 49 2.21 -61.38 42.69
N ALA A 50 1.31 -62.36 42.90
CA ALA A 50 -0.13 -62.12 42.86
C ALA A 50 -0.62 -61.31 44.08
N ASP A 51 -1.58 -60.43 43.81
CA ASP A 51 -2.26 -59.63 44.82
C ASP A 51 -2.95 -60.50 45.87
N ALA A 52 -2.94 -60.02 47.11
CA ALA A 52 -3.43 -60.78 48.24
C ALA A 52 -4.92 -61.17 48.09
N GLY A 53 -5.17 -62.45 47.79
CA GLY A 53 -6.51 -63.04 47.70
C GLY A 53 -7.10 -63.13 46.30
N THR A 54 -6.36 -62.76 45.25
CA THR A 54 -6.82 -62.86 43.85
C THR A 54 -6.69 -64.27 43.29
N LEU A 55 -5.76 -65.10 43.81
CA LEU A 55 -5.57 -66.49 43.39
C LEU A 55 -6.79 -67.38 43.75
N ILE A 56 -7.67 -67.62 42.78
CA ILE A 56 -8.97 -68.29 42.98
C ILE A 56 -9.23 -69.38 41.91
N PRO A 57 -9.49 -70.64 42.31
CA PRO A 57 -9.26 -71.20 43.64
C PRO A 57 -7.77 -71.52 43.86
N SER A 58 -7.22 -71.16 45.01
CA SER A 58 -5.83 -71.47 45.39
C SER A 58 -5.56 -72.94 45.77
N SER A 59 -6.58 -73.81 45.76
CA SER A 59 -6.39 -75.23 46.03
C SER A 59 -7.48 -76.11 45.42
N PHE A 60 -7.09 -77.36 45.09
CA PHE A 60 -7.96 -78.38 44.54
C PHE A 60 -7.85 -79.68 45.35
N ALA A 61 -8.99 -80.27 45.67
CA ALA A 61 -9.04 -81.46 46.52
C ALA A 61 -8.38 -82.70 45.88
N SER A 62 -8.52 -82.87 44.56
CA SER A 62 -7.98 -84.00 43.81
C SER A 62 -7.87 -83.71 42.32
N LEU A 63 -6.85 -84.27 41.69
CA LEU A 63 -6.61 -84.21 40.25
C LEU A 63 -6.35 -85.62 39.72
N ALA A 64 -7.32 -86.18 38.98
CA ALA A 64 -7.18 -87.51 38.38
C ALA A 64 -6.19 -87.51 37.20
N PRO A 65 -5.61 -88.67 36.81
CA PRO A 65 -4.75 -88.76 35.63
C PRO A 65 -5.40 -88.15 34.37
N GLY A 66 -4.71 -87.22 33.71
CA GLY A 66 -5.20 -86.48 32.54
C GLY A 66 -6.33 -85.49 32.82
N GLN A 67 -6.65 -85.20 34.08
CA GLN A 67 -7.59 -84.14 34.45
C GLN A 67 -6.86 -82.79 34.45
N THR A 68 -7.55 -81.77 33.94
CA THR A 68 -7.14 -80.38 33.99
C THR A 68 -8.06 -79.59 34.93
N VAL A 69 -7.51 -78.65 35.67
CA VAL A 69 -8.21 -77.66 36.49
C VAL A 69 -7.65 -76.27 36.21
N SER A 70 -8.44 -75.22 36.45
CA SER A 70 -8.02 -73.85 36.18
C SER A 70 -8.23 -72.96 37.40
N ALA A 71 -7.33 -72.01 37.58
CA ALA A 71 -7.40 -70.92 38.55
C ALA A 71 -7.10 -69.59 37.83
N VAL A 72 -7.47 -68.49 38.47
CA VAL A 72 -7.09 -67.13 38.04
C VAL A 72 -6.33 -66.44 39.16
N ALA A 73 -5.41 -65.57 38.81
CA ALA A 73 -4.74 -64.65 39.73
C ALA A 73 -4.66 -63.27 39.08
N SER A 74 -4.59 -62.22 39.88
CA SER A 74 -4.32 -60.86 39.39
C SER A 74 -3.13 -60.29 40.15
N ARG A 75 -2.37 -59.43 39.47
CA ARG A 75 -1.24 -58.66 39.99
C ARG A 75 -1.44 -57.21 39.61
N THR A 76 -1.20 -56.30 40.55
CA THR A 76 -1.07 -54.87 40.28
C THR A 76 0.38 -54.57 39.91
N ILE A 77 0.62 -53.83 38.82
CA ILE A 77 1.94 -53.35 38.38
C ILE A 77 2.51 -52.38 39.43
N THR A 78 3.81 -52.46 39.65
CA THR A 78 4.54 -51.62 40.61
C THR A 78 5.48 -50.67 39.87
N ALA A 79 5.93 -49.58 40.51
CA ALA A 79 6.95 -48.69 39.94
C ALA A 79 8.24 -49.45 39.57
N GLN A 80 8.59 -50.49 40.34
CA GLN A 80 9.72 -51.35 39.99
C GLN A 80 9.47 -52.22 38.75
N ASP A 81 8.22 -52.53 38.42
CA ASP A 81 7.92 -53.27 37.19
C ASP A 81 8.04 -52.35 35.96
N VAL A 82 7.64 -51.08 36.09
CA VAL A 82 7.85 -50.00 35.09
C VAL A 82 9.36 -49.79 34.89
N ALA A 83 10.10 -49.52 35.98
CA ALA A 83 11.57 -49.35 35.94
C ALA A 83 12.38 -50.60 35.54
N ASN A 84 11.75 -51.75 35.29
CA ASN A 84 12.43 -52.92 34.72
C ASN A 84 11.95 -53.22 33.30
N THR A 85 11.11 -52.34 32.73
CA THR A 85 10.40 -52.46 31.45
C THR A 85 9.59 -53.76 31.29
N ARG A 86 9.35 -54.50 32.39
CA ARG A 86 8.65 -55.80 32.37
C ARG A 86 8.18 -56.28 33.74
N ALA A 87 7.06 -57.00 33.73
CA ALA A 87 6.47 -57.65 34.90
C ALA A 87 6.62 -59.19 34.86
N LEU A 88 7.57 -59.74 35.65
CA LEU A 88 7.81 -61.19 35.73
C LEU A 88 6.91 -61.93 36.74
N ASN A 89 6.29 -63.05 36.35
CA ASN A 89 5.43 -63.80 37.26
C ASN A 89 5.43 -65.33 37.08
N SER A 90 5.70 -66.08 38.16
CA SER A 90 5.66 -67.55 38.19
C SER A 90 4.82 -68.07 39.36
N ILE A 91 4.22 -69.25 39.20
CA ILE A 91 3.43 -69.90 40.26
C ILE A 91 3.99 -71.28 40.62
N LEU A 92 4.03 -71.58 41.93
CA LEU A 92 4.45 -72.89 42.44
C LEU A 92 3.24 -73.76 42.78
N GLY A 93 3.16 -74.93 42.16
CA GLY A 93 2.24 -76.00 42.52
C GLY A 93 2.83 -76.98 43.53
N THR A 94 2.02 -77.43 44.49
CA THR A 94 2.37 -78.57 45.35
C THR A 94 1.17 -79.49 45.53
N ALA A 95 1.31 -80.76 45.16
CA ALA A 95 0.30 -81.79 45.36
C ALA A 95 0.86 -83.03 46.06
N THR A 96 0.01 -83.88 46.62
CA THR A 96 0.42 -85.10 47.33
C THR A 96 0.00 -86.35 46.54
N ASN A 97 0.95 -87.25 46.29
CA ASN A 97 0.71 -88.52 45.59
C ASN A 97 0.07 -89.59 46.52
N PRO A 98 -0.37 -90.76 46.00
CA PRO A 98 -1.00 -91.81 46.82
C PRO A 98 -0.10 -92.42 47.92
N GLN A 99 1.21 -92.20 47.87
CA GLN A 99 2.19 -92.64 48.86
C GLN A 99 2.34 -91.65 50.02
N GLY A 100 1.81 -90.43 49.85
CA GLY A 100 1.92 -89.35 50.81
C GLY A 100 3.16 -88.48 50.63
N ASP A 101 3.86 -88.60 49.51
CA ASP A 101 4.99 -87.76 49.14
C ASP A 101 4.49 -86.56 48.32
N ASP A 102 5.15 -85.41 48.46
CA ASP A 102 4.84 -84.20 47.70
C ASP A 102 5.44 -84.28 46.29
N VAL A 103 4.69 -83.74 45.33
CA VAL A 103 5.06 -83.50 43.93
C VAL A 103 4.90 -82.00 43.73
N THR A 104 5.93 -81.36 43.18
CA THR A 104 5.97 -79.92 42.93
C THR A 104 6.20 -79.68 41.45
N ASP A 105 5.84 -78.49 41.03
CA ASP A 105 5.99 -78.03 39.66
C ASP A 105 5.93 -76.49 39.63
N ILE A 106 6.68 -75.84 38.74
CA ILE A 106 6.63 -74.40 38.50
C ILE A 106 5.87 -74.18 37.19
N SER A 107 5.26 -73.01 37.03
CA SER A 107 4.56 -72.71 35.79
C SER A 107 5.51 -72.47 34.63
N ASP A 108 5.05 -72.94 33.48
CA ASP A 108 5.53 -72.61 32.14
C ASP A 108 4.70 -71.46 31.54
N ASP A 109 5.36 -70.55 30.81
CA ASP A 109 4.74 -69.65 29.85
C ASP A 109 5.00 -70.16 28.42
N PRO A 110 3.99 -70.68 27.71
CA PRO A 110 4.17 -71.20 26.36
C PRO A 110 4.57 -70.15 25.31
N ASN A 111 4.53 -68.85 25.65
CA ASN A 111 4.99 -67.77 24.79
C ASN A 111 6.50 -67.50 24.94
N ASN A 112 7.13 -67.94 26.04
CA ASN A 112 8.57 -67.88 26.21
C ASN A 112 9.23 -69.06 25.47
N LEU A 113 10.21 -68.77 24.61
CA LEU A 113 10.85 -69.78 23.75
C LEU A 113 12.14 -70.38 24.32
N ASP A 114 12.59 -69.90 25.49
CA ASP A 114 13.81 -70.40 26.13
C ASP A 114 13.65 -71.84 26.63
N ASP A 115 12.40 -72.25 26.92
CA ASP A 115 12.01 -73.60 27.34
C ASP A 115 12.88 -74.11 28.52
N VAL A 116 13.09 -73.29 29.56
CA VAL A 116 14.03 -73.59 30.66
C VAL A 116 13.41 -74.57 31.66
N ASP A 117 13.79 -75.84 31.58
CA ASP A 117 13.45 -76.90 32.56
C ASP A 117 14.41 -76.83 33.78
N GLN A 118 14.03 -76.03 34.80
CA GLN A 118 14.87 -75.74 35.97
C GLN A 118 14.94 -76.93 36.93
N ASP A 119 13.83 -77.66 37.12
CA ASP A 119 13.76 -78.78 38.07
C ASP A 119 14.13 -80.15 37.46
N GLY A 120 14.23 -80.23 36.13
CA GLY A 120 14.61 -81.41 35.35
C GLY A 120 13.49 -82.44 35.19
N ASN A 121 12.23 -82.06 35.38
CA ASN A 121 11.06 -82.95 35.29
C ASN A 121 10.62 -83.22 33.83
N GLY A 122 11.14 -82.45 32.87
CA GLY A 122 10.89 -82.59 31.44
C GLY A 122 9.75 -81.73 30.91
N ASP A 123 9.23 -80.81 31.71
CA ASP A 123 8.45 -79.64 31.30
C ASP A 123 9.23 -78.34 31.57
N PRO A 124 9.05 -77.28 30.75
CA PRO A 124 9.70 -75.99 31.00
C PRO A 124 9.10 -75.27 32.22
N ASP A 125 9.88 -74.38 32.85
CA ASP A 125 9.55 -73.63 34.07
C ASP A 125 9.68 -72.10 33.83
N ASP A 126 9.35 -71.63 32.62
CA ASP A 126 9.59 -70.25 32.22
C ASP A 126 8.63 -69.25 32.91
N PRO A 127 9.14 -68.09 33.41
CA PRO A 127 8.28 -67.07 33.96
C PRO A 127 7.40 -66.44 32.87
N THR A 128 6.16 -66.11 33.24
CA THR A 128 5.31 -65.26 32.39
C THR A 128 5.87 -63.85 32.41
N ILE A 129 6.17 -63.31 31.23
CA ILE A 129 6.68 -61.94 31.03
C ILE A 129 5.57 -61.14 30.34
N VAL A 130 5.37 -59.91 30.81
CA VAL A 130 4.52 -58.89 30.20
C VAL A 130 5.40 -57.66 30.13
N TYR A 131 5.50 -57.03 28.96
CA TYR A 131 6.35 -55.87 28.74
C TYR A 131 5.57 -54.58 28.96
N ILE A 132 6.28 -53.49 29.18
CA ILE A 132 5.72 -52.15 29.08
C ILE A 132 5.49 -51.80 27.57
N ASP A 133 4.63 -50.81 27.35
CA ASP A 133 4.16 -50.24 26.09
C ASP A 133 3.70 -48.83 26.50
N SER A 134 4.63 -47.87 26.48
CA SER A 134 4.50 -46.58 27.17
C SER A 134 3.47 -45.67 26.50
N ASP A 135 3.44 -45.65 25.17
CA ASP A 135 2.53 -44.87 24.31
C ASP A 135 1.18 -45.60 23.97
N ASP A 136 1.02 -46.89 24.31
CA ASP A 136 -0.17 -47.73 24.00
C ASP A 136 -0.40 -47.94 22.49
N ASP A 137 0.65 -47.89 21.66
CA ASP A 137 0.58 -48.16 20.22
C ASP A 137 0.44 -49.68 19.89
N GLY A 138 0.78 -50.53 20.88
CA GLY A 138 0.74 -51.98 20.83
C GLY A 138 2.05 -52.68 20.46
N ILE A 139 3.15 -51.96 20.38
CA ILE A 139 4.54 -52.38 20.31
C ILE A 139 5.16 -52.16 21.70
N PRO A 140 5.89 -53.15 22.25
CA PRO A 140 6.52 -52.99 23.56
C PRO A 140 7.84 -52.22 23.44
N ASP A 141 8.12 -51.34 24.40
CA ASP A 141 9.28 -50.44 24.43
C ASP A 141 10.60 -51.12 24.00
N PRO A 142 10.93 -52.36 24.47
CA PRO A 142 12.19 -53.01 24.06
C PRO A 142 12.33 -53.42 22.57
N ILE A 143 11.34 -53.07 21.76
CA ILE A 143 11.22 -53.31 20.32
C ILE A 143 10.85 -52.02 19.58
N ASP A 144 10.19 -51.11 20.28
CA ASP A 144 9.92 -49.77 19.80
C ASP A 144 11.23 -49.02 19.52
N LEU A 145 11.15 -47.96 18.73
CA LEU A 145 12.28 -47.07 18.45
C LEU A 145 11.93 -45.59 18.73
N ASP A 146 10.73 -45.35 19.25
CA ASP A 146 10.08 -44.06 19.49
C ASP A 146 9.05 -44.31 20.61
N ASP A 147 9.55 -44.50 21.84
CA ASP A 147 8.84 -45.05 22.99
C ASP A 147 7.67 -44.18 23.51
N ASP A 148 7.68 -42.89 23.22
CA ASP A 148 6.62 -41.91 23.52
C ASP A 148 5.86 -41.43 22.27
N ASN A 149 6.34 -41.80 21.07
CA ASN A 149 5.68 -41.57 19.79
C ASN A 149 5.50 -40.08 19.48
N ASP A 150 6.45 -39.25 19.91
CA ASP A 150 6.56 -37.81 19.61
C ASP A 150 7.11 -37.54 18.19
N GLY A 151 7.62 -38.57 17.52
CA GLY A 151 8.16 -38.51 16.16
C GLY A 151 9.68 -38.24 16.09
N ILE A 152 10.33 -38.09 17.24
CA ILE A 152 11.76 -38.24 17.42
C ILE A 152 12.02 -39.74 17.61
N THR A 153 13.20 -40.17 18.01
CA THR A 153 13.48 -41.60 18.22
C THR A 153 14.40 -41.68 19.40
N ASP A 154 14.28 -42.73 20.22
CA ASP A 154 15.03 -42.82 21.47
C ASP A 154 16.55 -42.65 21.30
N VAL A 155 17.06 -43.08 20.13
CA VAL A 155 18.47 -42.97 19.79
C VAL A 155 18.88 -41.53 19.46
N VAL A 156 18.00 -40.74 18.87
CA VAL A 156 18.26 -39.31 18.58
C VAL A 156 18.22 -38.49 19.86
N GLU A 157 17.23 -38.73 20.71
CA GLU A 157 17.06 -37.99 21.97
C GLU A 157 18.20 -38.27 22.95
N LEU A 158 18.78 -39.47 22.91
CA LEU A 158 19.95 -39.82 23.72
C LEU A 158 21.30 -39.67 22.99
N ASP A 159 21.41 -38.73 22.05
CA ASP A 159 22.67 -38.38 21.35
C ASP A 159 23.39 -39.57 20.68
N GLY A 160 22.62 -40.55 20.21
CA GLY A 160 23.09 -41.77 19.58
C GLY A 160 23.32 -42.95 20.54
N ALA A 161 22.98 -42.81 21.82
CA ALA A 161 22.88 -43.93 22.75
C ALA A 161 21.62 -44.75 22.48
N ASP A 162 21.56 -45.96 23.04
CA ASP A 162 20.45 -46.90 22.87
C ASP A 162 19.90 -47.14 24.29
N PRO A 163 18.70 -46.67 24.65
CA PRO A 163 18.20 -46.71 26.04
C PRO A 163 18.08 -48.14 26.56
N ASP A 164 17.68 -49.06 25.69
CA ASP A 164 17.50 -50.48 25.97
C ASP A 164 18.79 -51.25 26.26
N LEU A 165 19.94 -50.62 26.08
CA LEU A 165 21.23 -51.29 26.20
C LEU A 165 21.49 -51.70 27.66
N ASP A 166 21.59 -53.01 27.90
CA ASP A 166 22.02 -53.59 29.17
C ASP A 166 23.46 -54.13 29.00
N ASN A 167 24.47 -53.31 29.30
CA ASN A 167 25.86 -53.62 28.96
C ASN A 167 26.42 -54.75 29.82
N ASP A 168 25.95 -54.90 31.05
CA ASP A 168 26.46 -55.87 32.00
C ASP A 168 25.61 -57.16 32.14
N GLN A 169 24.42 -57.15 31.54
CA GLN A 169 23.44 -58.23 31.42
C GLN A 169 22.76 -58.62 32.73
N ASP A 170 22.58 -57.67 33.66
CA ASP A 170 21.84 -57.90 34.90
C ASP A 170 20.32 -57.75 34.75
N GLY A 171 19.88 -57.14 33.64
CA GLY A 171 18.50 -56.98 33.25
C GLY A 171 17.87 -55.63 33.59
N VAL A 172 18.67 -54.63 33.98
CA VAL A 172 18.31 -53.20 34.08
C VAL A 172 18.88 -52.46 32.84
N PRO A 173 18.09 -51.62 32.14
CA PRO A 173 18.59 -50.80 31.03
C PRO A 173 19.58 -49.71 31.50
N ALA A 174 20.46 -49.26 30.61
CA ALA A 174 21.52 -48.30 30.93
C ALA A 174 21.01 -46.99 31.52
N TYR A 175 19.89 -46.44 31.03
CA TYR A 175 19.31 -45.19 31.53
C TYR A 175 18.81 -45.27 32.99
N LEU A 176 18.71 -46.48 33.56
CA LEU A 176 18.29 -46.73 34.94
C LEU A 176 19.39 -47.36 35.82
N ASP A 177 20.59 -47.65 35.29
CA ASP A 177 21.62 -48.42 36.00
C ASP A 177 22.70 -47.51 36.62
N ASP A 178 22.76 -47.44 37.96
CA ASP A 178 23.77 -46.67 38.72
C ASP A 178 25.24 -46.99 38.31
N ASP A 179 25.53 -48.18 37.76
CA ASP A 179 26.83 -48.58 37.18
C ASP A 179 26.65 -49.70 36.13
N ASP A 180 26.23 -49.34 34.91
CA ASP A 180 26.04 -50.21 33.71
C ASP A 180 27.32 -50.96 33.24
N ASN A 181 28.35 -51.03 34.07
CA ASN A 181 29.52 -51.88 33.88
C ASN A 181 29.75 -52.89 35.03
N ASP A 182 28.88 -52.96 36.05
CA ASP A 182 28.99 -53.85 37.20
C ASP A 182 27.69 -54.56 37.57
N PHE A 183 27.50 -55.78 37.01
CA PHE A 183 26.38 -56.74 37.20
C PHE A 183 25.77 -56.93 38.62
N PHE A 184 26.41 -56.40 39.67
CA PHE A 184 25.90 -56.44 41.04
C PHE A 184 25.29 -55.12 41.52
N VAL A 185 25.36 -54.08 40.70
CA VAL A 185 24.77 -52.76 40.89
C VAL A 185 23.61 -52.73 39.91
N ASP A 186 22.39 -52.63 40.45
CA ASP A 186 21.15 -52.42 39.71
C ASP A 186 20.73 -50.95 39.87
N ASN A 187 19.48 -50.58 39.54
CA ASN A 187 18.89 -49.30 39.93
C ASN A 187 18.69 -49.21 41.46
N ALA A 188 19.73 -48.82 42.21
CA ALA A 188 19.74 -48.94 43.66
C ALA A 188 19.19 -47.68 44.36
N ASP A 189 19.21 -46.53 43.70
CA ASP A 189 18.64 -45.28 44.21
C ASP A 189 17.24 -44.98 43.70
N GLY A 190 16.80 -45.62 42.62
CA GLY A 190 15.46 -45.52 42.03
C GLY A 190 15.29 -44.32 41.12
N LEU A 191 16.38 -43.75 40.60
CA LEU A 191 16.39 -42.56 39.75
C LEU A 191 16.81 -42.93 38.33
N VAL A 192 16.57 -42.00 37.39
CA VAL A 192 17.12 -42.01 36.03
C VAL A 192 18.57 -41.51 36.09
N ASP A 193 19.44 -41.97 35.19
CA ASP A 193 20.80 -41.42 35.07
C ASP A 193 20.72 -39.97 34.54
N PRO A 194 21.33 -38.97 35.20
CA PRO A 194 21.30 -37.57 34.76
C PRO A 194 21.91 -37.27 33.38
N ALA A 195 22.35 -38.27 32.63
CA ALA A 195 22.79 -38.14 31.24
C ALA A 195 21.70 -38.57 30.24
N SER A 196 20.51 -38.91 30.73
CA SER A 196 19.37 -39.41 29.97
C SER A 196 18.05 -38.79 30.45
N ASP A 197 18.15 -37.68 31.18
CA ASP A 197 17.09 -36.93 31.87
C ASP A 197 17.65 -35.50 31.96
N LEU A 198 17.26 -34.66 30.98
CA LEU A 198 17.90 -33.36 30.70
C LEU A 198 17.48 -32.32 31.75
N ASP A 199 16.18 -32.16 31.92
CA ASP A 199 15.51 -31.24 32.84
C ASP A 199 15.53 -31.70 34.32
N SER A 200 15.86 -32.98 34.56
CA SER A 200 15.94 -33.60 35.90
C SER A 200 14.59 -33.77 36.61
N ASP A 201 13.47 -33.86 35.89
CA ASP A 201 12.14 -34.10 36.46
C ASP A 201 11.94 -35.58 36.90
N GLY A 202 12.77 -36.48 36.36
CA GLY A 202 12.79 -37.92 36.62
C GLY A 202 12.11 -38.78 35.55
N ILE A 203 11.74 -38.20 34.41
CA ILE A 203 11.31 -38.83 33.17
C ILE A 203 12.52 -38.82 32.22
N PRO A 204 12.93 -39.98 31.69
CA PRO A 204 14.07 -40.01 30.78
C PRO A 204 13.66 -39.53 29.38
N ASN A 205 14.48 -38.70 28.72
CA ASN A 205 14.15 -38.01 27.45
C ASN A 205 13.30 -38.83 26.45
N HIS A 206 13.68 -40.07 26.09
CA HIS A 206 12.89 -40.97 25.21
C HIS A 206 11.47 -41.39 25.68
N LEU A 207 10.99 -40.82 26.77
CA LEU A 207 9.67 -41.04 27.34
C LEU A 207 9.01 -39.70 27.72
N ASP A 208 9.65 -38.60 27.32
CA ASP A 208 9.37 -37.24 27.71
C ASP A 208 8.87 -36.49 26.48
N LEU A 209 7.71 -35.84 26.59
CA LEU A 209 7.11 -35.15 25.47
C LEU A 209 7.50 -33.66 25.38
N ASP A 210 8.29 -33.16 26.35
CA ASP A 210 8.71 -31.76 26.53
C ASP A 210 10.08 -31.78 27.25
N VAL A 211 11.14 -32.13 26.51
CA VAL A 211 12.43 -32.56 27.07
C VAL A 211 13.18 -31.46 27.84
N ASP A 212 12.88 -30.19 27.57
CA ASP A 212 13.44 -29.02 28.26
C ASP A 212 12.44 -28.34 29.22
N ASP A 213 11.22 -28.85 29.41
CA ASP A 213 10.20 -28.35 30.34
C ASP A 213 9.82 -26.88 30.07
N ASP A 214 9.90 -26.47 28.80
CA ASP A 214 9.53 -25.13 28.33
C ASP A 214 8.01 -25.01 28.07
N GLY A 215 7.29 -26.14 28.00
CA GLY A 215 5.84 -26.22 27.83
C GLY A 215 5.37 -26.37 26.38
N ILE A 216 6.29 -26.36 25.41
CA ILE A 216 6.06 -26.70 24.01
C ILE A 216 6.39 -28.20 23.86
N TYR A 217 5.58 -28.91 23.07
CA TYR A 217 5.87 -30.33 22.86
C TYR A 217 7.02 -30.51 21.84
N ASP A 218 7.88 -31.50 22.05
CA ASP A 218 8.96 -31.91 21.13
C ASP A 218 8.46 -32.11 19.68
N VAL A 219 7.26 -32.69 19.53
CA VAL A 219 6.60 -32.87 18.21
C VAL A 219 6.30 -31.55 17.51
N VAL A 220 6.05 -30.48 18.26
CA VAL A 220 5.76 -29.14 17.74
C VAL A 220 7.04 -28.47 17.26
N GLU A 221 8.09 -28.50 18.08
CA GLU A 221 9.37 -27.83 17.80
C GLU A 221 10.13 -28.49 16.66
N THR A 222 10.00 -29.80 16.52
CA THR A 222 10.53 -30.51 15.34
C THR A 222 9.76 -30.22 14.04
N GLY A 223 8.75 -29.36 14.08
CA GLY A 223 7.92 -28.95 12.95
C GLY A 223 6.92 -30.01 12.50
N ASN A 224 6.58 -30.95 13.39
CA ASN A 224 5.66 -32.05 13.13
C ASN A 224 4.26 -31.83 13.74
N ASN A 225 3.96 -30.63 14.25
CA ASN A 225 2.65 -30.26 14.81
C ASN A 225 1.45 -30.63 13.92
N ASP A 226 1.59 -30.55 12.58
CA ASP A 226 0.55 -30.96 11.62
C ASP A 226 0.19 -32.47 11.69
N LEU A 227 1.03 -33.27 12.36
CA LEU A 227 0.88 -34.72 12.56
C LEU A 227 0.24 -35.09 13.90
N ASP A 228 0.26 -34.22 14.90
CA ASP A 228 -0.51 -34.35 16.14
C ASP A 228 -1.85 -33.61 15.95
N ALA A 229 -2.94 -34.35 15.77
CA ALA A 229 -4.24 -33.74 15.45
C ALA A 229 -5.15 -33.56 16.67
N ASP A 230 -4.79 -34.11 17.83
CA ASP A 230 -5.51 -33.95 19.09
C ASP A 230 -4.75 -33.21 20.19
N ASP A 231 -3.57 -32.68 19.85
CA ASP A 231 -2.72 -31.80 20.65
C ASP A 231 -2.36 -32.50 21.98
N ASP A 232 -1.92 -33.76 21.89
CA ASP A 232 -1.52 -34.59 23.04
C ASP A 232 -0.01 -34.91 23.10
N GLY A 233 0.78 -34.29 22.22
CA GLY A 233 2.23 -34.42 22.14
C GLY A 233 2.67 -35.63 21.31
N MET A 234 1.73 -36.47 20.84
CA MET A 234 2.03 -37.69 20.12
C MET A 234 1.65 -37.60 18.64
N VAL A 235 2.46 -38.18 17.77
CA VAL A 235 2.18 -38.26 16.34
C VAL A 235 1.02 -39.23 16.07
N ASP A 236 -0.01 -38.70 15.42
CA ASP A 236 -1.30 -39.33 15.25
C ASP A 236 -1.30 -40.30 14.05
N GLY A 237 -1.49 -41.61 14.27
CA GLY A 237 -1.47 -42.54 13.14
C GLY A 237 -1.36 -44.03 13.44
N PRO A 238 -1.29 -44.87 12.38
CA PRO A 238 -0.86 -46.24 12.52
C PRO A 238 0.67 -46.33 12.64
N VAL A 239 1.11 -47.15 13.57
CA VAL A 239 2.52 -47.52 13.78
C VAL A 239 2.95 -48.76 13.00
N GLY A 240 4.24 -48.83 12.69
CA GLY A 240 4.89 -49.91 11.96
C GLY A 240 5.11 -51.17 12.81
N ALA A 241 6.12 -51.97 12.46
CA ALA A 241 6.58 -53.07 13.32
C ALA A 241 7.80 -52.69 14.17
N ASN A 242 8.20 -51.43 14.07
CA ASN A 242 9.37 -50.78 14.65
C ASN A 242 8.97 -49.59 15.52
N GLY A 243 7.69 -49.47 15.89
CA GLY A 243 7.22 -48.40 16.76
C GLY A 243 6.91 -47.12 16.03
N ILE A 244 7.92 -46.48 15.44
CA ILE A 244 7.81 -45.20 14.72
C ILE A 244 6.49 -45.04 13.92
N PRO A 245 5.75 -43.94 14.13
CA PRO A 245 4.50 -43.67 13.44
C PRO A 245 4.73 -43.51 11.92
N ASP A 246 3.84 -44.13 11.12
CA ASP A 246 3.95 -44.14 9.65
C ASP A 246 4.02 -42.72 9.05
N ALA A 247 3.51 -41.71 9.77
CA ALA A 247 3.48 -40.31 9.33
C ALA A 247 4.83 -39.59 9.51
N ALA A 248 5.58 -39.92 10.56
CA ALA A 248 6.92 -39.38 10.85
C ALA A 248 8.01 -40.01 9.96
N GLU A 249 7.80 -41.22 9.45
CA GLU A 249 8.81 -41.90 8.62
C GLU A 249 9.11 -41.23 7.24
N ASP A 250 10.36 -41.34 6.75
CA ASP A 250 10.79 -40.80 5.44
C ASP A 250 9.92 -41.32 4.29
N GLY A 251 9.09 -40.42 3.75
CA GLY A 251 8.18 -40.70 2.65
C GLY A 251 6.93 -41.50 3.04
N GLY A 252 6.65 -41.64 4.34
CA GLY A 252 5.47 -42.28 4.91
C GLY A 252 5.39 -43.79 4.62
N VAL A 253 6.51 -44.49 4.78
CA VAL A 253 6.63 -45.91 4.42
C VAL A 253 7.26 -46.73 5.56
N ASP A 254 6.44 -47.58 6.19
CA ASP A 254 6.82 -48.66 7.13
C ASP A 254 8.26 -49.18 6.95
N GLY A 255 9.11 -48.82 7.92
CA GLY A 255 10.49 -49.24 8.09
C GLY A 255 11.49 -48.43 7.26
N ALA A 256 11.13 -47.21 6.86
CA ALA A 256 12.04 -46.25 6.25
C ALA A 256 12.89 -45.51 7.28
N GLY A 257 12.47 -45.50 8.56
CA GLY A 257 13.03 -44.66 9.62
C GLY A 257 12.72 -43.18 9.41
N VAL A 258 13.05 -42.35 10.38
CA VAL A 258 12.97 -40.88 10.30
C VAL A 258 14.21 -40.28 9.61
N SER A 259 14.06 -39.10 8.99
CA SER A 259 15.22 -38.31 8.58
C SER A 259 16.04 -37.95 9.81
N THR A 260 17.35 -38.15 9.74
CA THR A 260 18.29 -37.75 10.80
C THR A 260 19.15 -36.59 10.30
N PRO A 261 19.15 -35.44 11.01
CA PRO A 261 18.28 -35.07 12.14
C PRO A 261 16.82 -34.80 11.71
N PRO A 262 15.87 -34.62 12.66
CA PRO A 262 14.63 -33.87 12.41
C PRO A 262 14.96 -32.54 11.69
N LEU A 263 13.97 -31.94 11.04
CA LEU A 263 14.15 -30.92 10.01
C LEU A 263 14.91 -29.65 10.49
N GLU A 264 16.26 -29.68 10.51
CA GLU A 264 17.17 -28.57 10.86
C GLU A 264 16.62 -27.61 11.95
N SER A 265 16.56 -28.13 13.18
CA SER A 265 16.04 -27.48 14.40
C SER A 265 17.18 -27.01 15.31
N ASP A 266 18.11 -26.19 14.82
CA ASP A 266 19.20 -25.61 15.63
C ASP A 266 19.41 -24.21 15.03
N LEU A 267 18.48 -23.31 15.38
CA LEU A 267 18.29 -22.02 14.71
C LEU A 267 19.46 -21.06 15.00
N ASP A 268 19.87 -20.95 16.26
CA ASP A 268 20.91 -20.04 16.72
C ASP A 268 22.36 -20.59 16.48
N SER A 269 22.48 -21.88 16.11
CA SER A 269 23.72 -22.60 15.86
C SER A 269 24.62 -22.84 17.08
N ASP A 270 24.06 -22.93 18.29
CA ASP A 270 24.77 -23.23 19.53
C ASP A 270 25.08 -24.72 19.74
N THR A 271 24.47 -25.59 18.91
CA THR A 271 24.53 -27.06 18.87
C THR A 271 23.52 -27.85 19.70
N LEU A 272 22.66 -27.20 20.45
CA LEU A 272 21.43 -27.77 20.98
C LEU A 272 20.36 -27.76 19.89
N PRO A 273 19.56 -28.84 19.78
CA PRO A 273 18.35 -28.78 18.98
C PRO A 273 17.24 -28.03 19.71
N ASP A 274 16.35 -27.34 18.98
CA ASP A 274 15.24 -26.54 19.53
C ASP A 274 14.47 -27.26 20.66
N TYR A 275 14.05 -28.54 20.47
CA TYR A 275 13.37 -29.38 21.50
C TYR A 275 14.19 -29.71 22.79
N LYS A 276 15.33 -29.04 22.99
CA LYS A 276 16.24 -29.19 24.13
C LYS A 276 16.80 -27.84 24.56
N ASP A 277 16.22 -26.76 24.08
CA ASP A 277 16.73 -25.40 24.15
C ASP A 277 15.63 -24.48 24.68
N LEU A 278 15.89 -23.85 25.82
CA LEU A 278 14.93 -22.91 26.44
C LEU A 278 14.86 -21.54 25.74
N ASP A 279 15.75 -21.26 24.77
CA ASP A 279 15.93 -19.99 24.05
C ASP A 279 16.41 -20.31 22.62
N SER A 280 15.54 -20.96 21.83
CA SER A 280 15.88 -21.62 20.57
C SER A 280 16.50 -20.69 19.52
N ASP A 281 16.14 -19.40 19.54
CA ASP A 281 16.70 -18.39 18.64
C ASP A 281 17.87 -17.59 19.25
N GLY A 282 18.10 -17.74 20.55
CA GLY A 282 19.24 -17.23 21.30
C GLY A 282 19.21 -15.71 21.52
N ASP A 283 18.02 -15.11 21.53
CA ASP A 283 17.82 -13.67 21.64
C ASP A 283 17.80 -13.19 23.12
N GLY A 284 17.55 -14.11 24.06
CA GLY A 284 17.50 -13.89 25.50
C GLY A 284 16.08 -13.81 26.12
N ILE A 285 15.04 -14.01 25.33
CA ILE A 285 13.65 -14.20 25.75
C ILE A 285 13.36 -15.72 25.69
N PRO A 286 12.91 -16.36 26.79
CA PRO A 286 12.71 -17.82 26.75
C PRO A 286 11.49 -18.27 25.93
N ASP A 287 11.60 -19.43 25.29
CA ASP A 287 10.59 -20.02 24.38
C ASP A 287 9.20 -20.12 25.03
N ASN A 288 9.12 -20.51 26.31
CA ASN A 288 7.87 -20.52 27.09
C ASN A 288 7.12 -19.16 27.06
N VAL A 289 7.87 -18.06 27.12
CA VAL A 289 7.36 -16.68 27.12
C VAL A 289 6.86 -16.32 25.73
N GLU A 290 7.56 -16.76 24.69
CA GLU A 290 7.33 -16.33 23.31
C GLU A 290 6.30 -17.17 22.57
N ALA A 291 6.25 -18.47 22.83
CA ALA A 291 5.24 -19.33 22.22
C ALA A 291 3.81 -18.99 22.70
N GLN A 292 3.64 -18.12 23.70
CA GLN A 292 2.35 -17.75 24.27
C GLN A 292 1.96 -16.29 24.01
N SER A 293 0.67 -16.04 23.80
CA SER A 293 0.17 -14.66 23.71
C SER A 293 0.28 -13.93 25.06
N SER A 294 0.70 -12.66 25.05
CA SER A 294 0.91 -11.82 26.25
C SER A 294 -0.29 -11.81 27.22
N ASN A 295 -1.51 -11.65 26.71
CA ASN A 295 -2.73 -11.65 27.53
C ASN A 295 -3.28 -13.06 27.85
N GLY A 296 -2.85 -14.09 27.12
CA GLY A 296 -3.21 -15.48 27.32
C GLY A 296 -2.24 -16.26 28.21
N TYR A 297 -1.06 -15.68 28.49
CA TYR A 297 0.06 -16.31 29.17
C TYR A 297 -0.33 -17.10 30.43
N ILE A 298 0.12 -18.34 30.48
CA ILE A 298 -0.10 -19.30 31.56
C ILE A 298 1.27 -19.56 32.19
N LEU A 299 1.36 -19.43 33.52
CA LEU A 299 2.57 -19.77 34.26
C LEU A 299 2.68 -21.29 34.46
N PRO A 300 3.90 -21.86 34.48
CA PRO A 300 4.13 -23.25 34.86
C PRO A 300 3.54 -23.54 36.24
N SER A 301 2.90 -24.69 36.41
CA SER A 301 2.29 -25.08 37.69
C SER A 301 3.28 -25.75 38.65
N GLY A 302 4.42 -26.23 38.13
CA GLY A 302 5.43 -27.06 38.77
C GLY A 302 4.85 -28.43 39.16
N THR A 303 3.94 -28.98 38.37
CA THR A 303 3.27 -30.26 38.63
C THR A 303 2.95 -30.97 37.33
N ASP A 304 3.52 -32.16 37.15
CA ASP A 304 3.05 -33.17 36.22
C ASP A 304 2.31 -34.30 36.98
N SER A 305 1.01 -34.42 36.76
CA SER A 305 0.16 -35.44 37.39
C SER A 305 0.16 -36.79 36.65
N ASP A 306 0.49 -36.79 35.37
CA ASP A 306 0.42 -37.89 34.40
C ASP A 306 1.72 -38.68 34.42
N GLN A 307 2.83 -37.96 34.64
CA GLN A 307 4.21 -38.37 34.37
C GLN A 307 4.42 -38.59 32.88
N ASN A 308 4.16 -37.57 32.06
CA ASN A 308 4.40 -37.55 30.61
C ASN A 308 5.39 -36.45 30.18
N GLY A 309 6.07 -35.78 31.13
CA GLY A 309 7.07 -34.75 30.84
C GLY A 309 6.51 -33.34 30.97
N VAL A 310 5.29 -33.15 30.48
CA VAL A 310 4.71 -31.82 30.30
C VAL A 310 3.98 -31.34 31.55
N ASP A 311 4.20 -30.09 31.97
CA ASP A 311 3.49 -29.50 33.11
C ASP A 311 1.95 -29.52 32.93
N ASP A 312 1.20 -29.80 34.01
CA ASP A 312 -0.29 -29.79 34.04
C ASP A 312 -0.91 -28.46 33.52
N ALA A 313 -0.13 -27.38 33.43
CA ALA A 313 -0.53 -26.11 32.82
C ALA A 313 -0.68 -26.20 31.30
N TYR A 314 0.19 -26.98 30.65
CA TYR A 314 0.43 -27.04 29.21
C TYR A 314 -0.01 -28.34 28.57
N ASP A 315 -0.58 -29.29 29.32
CA ASP A 315 -1.02 -30.57 28.78
C ASP A 315 -2.56 -30.67 28.55
N THR A 316 -3.05 -31.88 28.25
CA THR A 316 -4.50 -32.16 28.10
C THR A 316 -5.33 -31.96 29.39
N ASN A 317 -4.71 -31.92 30.57
CA ASN A 317 -5.34 -31.52 31.83
C ASN A 317 -5.41 -29.99 31.99
N GLY A 318 -4.50 -29.27 31.32
CA GLY A 318 -4.40 -27.82 31.17
C GLY A 318 -4.87 -27.31 29.80
N SER A 319 -3.98 -26.60 29.09
CA SER A 319 -4.18 -26.15 27.71
C SER A 319 -2.84 -26.15 26.99
N PRO A 320 -2.66 -27.02 25.97
CA PRO A 320 -1.48 -27.02 25.10
C PRO A 320 -1.12 -25.64 24.59
N ILE A 321 0.18 -25.33 24.66
CA ILE A 321 0.73 -24.15 24.00
C ILE A 321 0.62 -24.41 22.50
N ASN A 322 -0.07 -23.51 21.81
CA ASN A 322 -0.04 -23.44 20.37
C ASN A 322 0.79 -22.20 20.05
N PRO A 323 2.05 -22.36 19.59
CA PRO A 323 2.97 -21.25 19.39
C PRO A 323 2.33 -20.10 18.63
N VAL A 324 2.53 -18.89 19.15
CA VAL A 324 2.10 -17.65 18.49
C VAL A 324 3.06 -17.34 17.34
N ASN A 325 2.51 -16.74 16.30
CA ASN A 325 3.27 -16.06 15.27
C ASN A 325 2.64 -14.68 15.11
N THR A 326 3.35 -13.66 15.57
CA THR A 326 2.87 -12.29 15.70
C THR A 326 2.69 -11.65 14.32
N GLU A 327 3.64 -11.78 13.39
CA GLU A 327 3.50 -11.32 12.00
C GLU A 327 2.23 -11.86 11.28
N VAL A 328 1.94 -13.15 11.45
CA VAL A 328 0.82 -13.86 10.81
C VAL A 328 -0.52 -13.43 11.40
N ASP A 329 -0.58 -13.18 12.71
CA ASP A 329 -1.78 -12.72 13.40
C ASP A 329 -2.18 -11.30 12.93
N PHE A 330 -1.21 -10.45 12.56
CA PHE A 330 -1.45 -9.15 11.94
C PHE A 330 -1.71 -9.22 10.42
N GLY A 331 -1.32 -10.30 9.75
CA GLY A 331 -1.71 -10.61 8.38
C GLY A 331 -0.82 -10.02 7.28
N TYR A 332 0.46 -9.82 7.59
CA TYR A 332 1.48 -9.26 6.68
C TYR A 332 1.91 -10.24 5.58
N ALA A 333 2.67 -9.76 4.59
CA ALA A 333 2.96 -10.46 3.32
C ALA A 333 4.43 -10.85 3.11
N ASN A 334 5.31 -10.36 3.96
CA ASN A 334 6.74 -10.67 4.08
C ASN A 334 6.98 -12.06 4.70
N GLN A 335 6.09 -12.54 5.58
CA GLN A 335 5.90 -13.91 6.07
C GLN A 335 7.12 -14.80 5.87
N ASP A 336 8.07 -14.70 6.78
CA ASP A 336 8.59 -15.96 7.24
C ASP A 336 7.47 -16.68 8.03
N SER A 337 7.63 -17.98 8.25
CA SER A 337 6.55 -18.80 8.85
C SER A 337 7.01 -19.37 10.17
N LEU A 338 7.98 -18.70 10.80
CA LEU A 338 8.55 -19.08 12.07
C LEU A 338 7.62 -18.57 13.18
N PRO A 339 7.22 -19.42 14.13
CA PRO A 339 6.64 -18.95 15.38
C PRO A 339 7.61 -18.04 16.12
N ASP A 340 7.08 -17.22 17.03
CA ASP A 340 7.86 -16.15 17.67
C ASP A 340 9.09 -16.66 18.43
N TYR A 341 9.01 -17.81 19.12
CA TYR A 341 10.17 -18.44 19.80
C TYR A 341 11.30 -18.92 18.85
N LEU A 342 11.11 -18.75 17.53
CA LEU A 342 12.07 -19.05 16.48
C LEU A 342 12.32 -17.82 15.58
N ASP A 343 11.85 -16.63 15.97
CA ASP A 343 11.90 -15.43 15.16
C ASP A 343 12.64 -14.31 15.90
N LEU A 344 13.72 -13.81 15.32
CA LEU A 344 14.61 -12.81 15.93
C LEU A 344 14.04 -11.38 15.91
N ASP A 345 12.88 -11.21 15.29
CA ASP A 345 12.15 -9.96 15.01
C ASP A 345 10.66 -10.34 14.87
N SER A 346 10.04 -10.68 16.00
CA SER A 346 8.73 -11.36 16.09
C SER A 346 7.58 -10.57 15.44
N ASP A 347 7.65 -9.24 15.45
CA ASP A 347 6.64 -8.38 14.82
C ASP A 347 7.07 -7.80 13.47
N GLY A 348 8.33 -7.99 13.06
CA GLY A 348 8.83 -7.69 11.74
C GLY A 348 9.11 -6.20 11.51
N ASP A 349 9.41 -5.46 12.57
CA ASP A 349 9.66 -4.02 12.57
C ASP A 349 11.17 -3.65 12.47
N ASN A 350 12.04 -4.60 12.17
CA ASN A 350 13.50 -4.45 12.06
C ASN A 350 14.21 -4.00 13.35
N VAL A 351 13.55 -3.90 14.49
CA VAL A 351 14.19 -3.94 15.80
C VAL A 351 14.28 -5.41 16.21
N PRO A 352 15.46 -5.89 16.66
CA PRO A 352 15.57 -7.28 17.12
C PRO A 352 14.97 -7.45 18.52
N ASP A 353 14.26 -8.56 18.73
CA ASP A 353 13.65 -8.96 20.01
C ASP A 353 14.66 -8.89 21.19
N SER A 354 15.92 -9.28 20.96
CA SER A 354 17.02 -9.15 21.93
C SER A 354 17.27 -7.72 22.47
N ILE A 355 16.84 -6.68 21.74
CA ILE A 355 16.86 -5.27 22.16
C ILE A 355 15.57 -4.95 22.90
N GLU A 356 14.42 -5.20 22.30
CA GLU A 356 13.11 -4.82 22.83
C GLU A 356 12.75 -5.59 24.11
N GLY A 357 13.08 -6.87 24.21
CA GLY A 357 12.91 -7.67 25.44
C GLY A 357 13.76 -7.17 26.62
N SER A 358 14.74 -6.29 26.39
CA SER A 358 15.79 -5.96 27.35
C SER A 358 16.07 -4.45 27.53
N ASP A 359 15.55 -3.54 26.70
CA ASP A 359 15.75 -2.09 26.85
C ASP A 359 14.75 -1.44 27.82
N PHE A 360 14.96 -1.65 29.12
CA PHE A 360 14.15 -1.02 30.17
C PHE A 360 14.35 0.49 30.30
N ASN A 361 15.36 1.04 29.63
CA ASN A 361 15.79 2.42 29.82
C ASN A 361 15.53 3.33 28.62
N ALA A 362 15.12 2.75 27.49
CA ALA A 362 14.69 3.39 26.27
C ALA A 362 15.82 4.18 25.57
N ASP A 363 17.02 3.61 25.53
CA ASP A 363 18.16 4.24 24.84
C ASP A 363 18.55 3.54 23.54
N GLY A 364 17.69 2.66 23.03
CA GLY A 364 17.88 1.87 21.81
C GLY A 364 18.93 0.77 21.97
N ILE A 365 19.24 0.41 23.21
CA ILE A 365 20.31 -0.54 23.54
C ILE A 365 19.85 -1.46 24.67
N ALA A 366 19.86 -2.76 24.40
CA ALA A 366 19.60 -3.81 25.40
C ALA A 366 20.40 -3.58 26.71
N ASP A 367 19.71 -3.56 27.86
CA ASP A 367 20.36 -3.43 29.18
C ASP A 367 21.13 -4.71 29.57
N ILE A 368 20.64 -5.86 29.10
CA ILE A 368 21.18 -7.20 29.31
C ILE A 368 21.47 -7.80 27.94
N THR A 369 22.65 -8.40 27.79
CA THR A 369 23.11 -9.00 26.53
C THR A 369 23.69 -10.38 26.82
N PRO A 370 23.55 -11.37 25.91
CA PRO A 370 24.10 -12.71 26.10
C PRO A 370 25.61 -12.68 26.41
N THR A 371 26.04 -13.47 27.39
CA THR A 371 27.44 -13.55 27.80
C THR A 371 28.24 -14.61 27.03
N GLY A 372 27.55 -15.47 26.28
CA GLY A 372 28.03 -16.71 25.68
C GLY A 372 28.48 -17.73 26.72
N ASN A 373 27.90 -17.69 27.93
CA ASN A 373 28.12 -18.73 28.93
C ASN A 373 26.76 -19.30 29.30
N ASP A 374 26.67 -20.60 29.14
CA ASP A 374 25.61 -21.43 29.66
C ASP A 374 26.32 -22.55 30.45
N ILE A 375 26.02 -22.65 31.75
CA ILE A 375 26.66 -23.59 32.67
C ILE A 375 25.98 -24.97 32.63
N ASP A 376 24.72 -24.99 32.26
CA ASP A 376 23.71 -26.04 32.39
C ASP A 376 23.68 -26.85 31.10
N ASN A 377 23.87 -26.15 29.98
CA ASN A 377 23.56 -26.58 28.62
C ASN A 377 22.04 -26.75 28.46
N ASP A 378 21.27 -25.78 28.98
CA ASP A 378 19.82 -25.63 28.82
C ASP A 378 19.45 -24.61 27.74
N GLY A 379 20.44 -24.04 27.04
CA GLY A 379 20.22 -23.13 25.91
C GLY A 379 20.11 -21.66 26.32
N LEU A 380 19.48 -21.38 27.46
CA LEU A 380 19.34 -20.04 28.00
C LEU A 380 20.66 -19.49 28.60
N ASP A 381 21.15 -18.34 28.13
CA ASP A 381 22.43 -17.79 28.65
C ASP A 381 22.33 -17.42 30.15
N ASP A 382 23.43 -17.63 30.91
CA ASP A 382 23.60 -17.26 32.33
C ASP A 382 23.19 -15.78 32.64
N ALA A 383 23.14 -14.91 31.63
CA ALA A 383 22.70 -13.52 31.72
C ALA A 383 21.19 -13.35 31.84
N PHE A 384 20.41 -14.31 31.35
CA PHE A 384 18.95 -14.36 31.30
C PHE A 384 18.38 -15.47 32.20
N ASP A 385 19.16 -16.51 32.50
CA ASP A 385 18.78 -17.58 33.41
C ASP A 385 18.67 -17.14 34.90
N GLY A 386 17.49 -17.42 35.50
CA GLY A 386 17.16 -17.13 36.90
C GLY A 386 17.67 -18.16 37.91
N SER A 387 17.99 -19.38 37.47
CA SER A 387 18.35 -20.53 38.31
C SER A 387 19.80 -20.99 38.22
N ILE A 388 20.59 -20.75 37.18
CA ILE A 388 22.03 -21.13 37.05
C ILE A 388 22.33 -22.52 37.65
N GLY A 389 21.94 -23.57 36.93
CA GLY A 389 22.33 -24.95 37.17
C GLY A 389 21.19 -25.98 37.17
N ASP A 390 19.98 -25.64 36.72
CA ASP A 390 18.83 -26.52 36.45
C ASP A 390 17.76 -25.85 35.55
N PHE A 391 16.91 -26.66 34.91
CA PHE A 391 15.77 -26.27 34.05
C PHE A 391 14.53 -25.78 34.85
N GLU A 392 14.61 -25.56 36.16
CA GLU A 392 13.43 -25.26 36.99
C GLU A 392 12.83 -23.84 36.83
N ASP A 393 13.35 -23.04 35.90
CA ASP A 393 12.88 -21.68 35.59
C ASP A 393 12.77 -21.44 34.07
N PRO A 394 11.84 -22.13 33.37
CA PRO A 394 11.66 -22.00 31.92
C PRO A 394 11.21 -20.60 31.47
N ASN A 395 10.92 -19.70 32.42
CA ASN A 395 10.58 -18.30 32.15
C ASN A 395 11.79 -17.35 32.23
N GLY A 396 12.96 -17.87 32.63
CA GLY A 396 14.15 -17.09 32.91
C GLY A 396 13.95 -16.02 34.00
N GLN A 397 14.92 -15.13 34.12
CA GLN A 397 14.96 -14.13 35.20
C GLN A 397 14.13 -12.87 34.92
N LEU A 398 13.73 -12.64 33.66
CA LEU A 398 13.05 -11.43 33.23
C LEU A 398 11.53 -11.49 33.52
N VAL A 399 10.95 -12.70 33.53
CA VAL A 399 9.50 -12.91 33.67
C VAL A 399 9.16 -13.76 34.91
N ASP A 400 8.74 -13.14 36.01
CA ASP A 400 8.29 -13.85 37.25
C ASP A 400 6.78 -14.14 37.21
N THR A 401 5.97 -13.29 36.57
CA THR A 401 4.51 -13.49 36.56
C THR A 401 3.77 -13.25 35.24
N THR A 402 4.31 -12.46 34.31
CA THR A 402 3.63 -12.11 33.06
C THR A 402 4.60 -11.43 32.08
N PRO A 403 4.41 -11.60 30.76
CA PRO A 403 5.24 -10.95 29.75
C PRO A 403 5.25 -9.42 29.84
N PHE A 404 4.19 -8.77 30.38
CA PHE A 404 4.17 -7.32 30.64
C PHE A 404 5.18 -6.81 31.71
N GLU A 405 6.10 -7.67 32.15
CA GLU A 405 7.26 -7.32 32.96
C GLU A 405 8.48 -6.96 32.10
N LEU A 406 8.50 -7.40 30.84
CA LEU A 406 9.42 -6.96 29.79
C LEU A 406 9.12 -5.50 29.40
N PRO A 407 10.01 -4.84 28.65
CA PRO A 407 9.74 -3.54 28.07
C PRO A 407 8.42 -3.52 27.27
N ASN A 408 7.77 -2.37 27.34
CA ASN A 408 6.39 -2.13 26.94
C ASN A 408 6.17 -0.60 27.10
N ARG A 409 6.17 0.14 26.00
CA ARG A 409 6.11 1.60 25.99
C ARG A 409 4.69 2.16 25.91
N ASP A 410 3.77 1.46 25.24
CA ASP A 410 2.30 1.70 25.24
C ASP A 410 1.64 1.66 26.65
N GLY A 411 2.26 0.96 27.61
CA GLY A 411 1.86 0.83 29.01
C GLY A 411 0.96 -0.36 29.43
N LEU A 412 1.55 -1.39 30.05
CA LEU A 412 1.01 -2.43 30.96
C LEU A 412 -0.23 -3.26 30.54
N ASN A 413 -0.97 -2.95 29.48
CA ASN A 413 -2.07 -3.81 29.01
C ASN A 413 -2.07 -4.04 27.48
N ASP A 414 -1.05 -3.55 26.76
CA ASP A 414 -0.76 -4.00 25.41
C ASP A 414 0.44 -4.95 25.39
N ASN A 415 0.76 -5.47 24.20
CA ASN A 415 1.88 -6.39 23.99
C ASN A 415 3.22 -5.78 24.46
N PRO A 416 4.18 -6.58 24.94
CA PRO A 416 5.55 -6.13 25.07
C PRO A 416 6.11 -5.63 23.74
N ASP A 417 7.11 -4.74 23.81
CA ASP A 417 7.70 -4.02 22.66
C ASP A 417 8.00 -4.98 21.48
N PHE A 418 8.72 -6.10 21.72
CA PHE A 418 9.05 -7.14 20.70
C PHE A 418 7.86 -7.83 19.97
N ARG A 419 6.61 -7.44 20.28
CA ARG A 419 5.37 -7.96 19.68
C ARG A 419 4.43 -6.83 19.29
N ASP A 420 4.93 -5.60 19.22
CA ASP A 420 4.18 -4.39 18.96
C ASP A 420 4.91 -3.47 17.99
N GLN A 421 4.46 -3.47 16.73
CA GLN A 421 5.05 -2.69 15.65
C GLN A 421 4.94 -1.16 15.80
N ASP A 422 4.24 -0.68 16.83
CA ASP A 422 4.08 0.73 17.22
C ASP A 422 4.40 0.77 18.71
N ASP A 423 5.70 0.63 19.00
CA ASP A 423 6.23 0.41 20.35
C ASP A 423 5.68 1.42 21.36
N ASP A 424 5.65 2.70 20.98
CA ASP A 424 5.30 3.80 21.86
C ASP A 424 3.85 4.31 21.78
N GLU A 425 3.04 3.69 20.92
CA GLU A 425 1.62 3.96 20.67
C GLU A 425 1.34 5.39 20.19
N ASP A 426 2.26 6.02 19.44
CA ASP A 426 2.08 7.34 18.84
C ASP A 426 1.26 7.31 17.54
N GLY A 427 1.12 6.13 16.94
CA GLY A 427 0.35 5.86 15.73
C GLY A 427 1.17 5.72 14.44
N LEU A 428 2.51 5.74 14.55
CA LEU A 428 3.45 5.39 13.50
C LEU A 428 4.00 3.99 13.75
N LEU A 429 4.46 3.34 12.68
CA LEU A 429 5.13 2.05 12.84
C LEU A 429 6.61 2.28 13.11
N THR A 430 7.23 1.49 13.98
CA THR A 430 8.69 1.49 14.19
C THR A 430 9.43 1.37 12.86
N PHE A 431 8.94 0.51 11.95
CA PHE A 431 9.46 0.38 10.58
C PHE A 431 8.39 -0.03 9.55
N GLU A 432 8.43 0.56 8.35
CA GLU A 432 7.56 0.17 7.24
C GLU A 432 8.28 -0.78 6.25
N GLN A 433 7.80 -2.04 6.13
CA GLN A 433 8.28 -2.96 5.11
C GLN A 433 7.79 -2.62 3.69
N GLY A 434 8.51 -1.72 3.01
CA GLY A 434 8.76 -1.76 1.57
C GLY A 434 7.55 -2.05 0.68
N GLY A 435 6.48 -1.26 0.82
CA GLY A 435 5.50 -1.07 -0.26
C GLY A 435 6.17 -0.68 -1.59
N PRO A 436 5.46 -0.72 -2.73
CA PRO A 436 6.03 -0.37 -4.04
C PRO A 436 6.62 1.06 -4.14
N ASN A 437 6.42 1.86 -3.10
CA ASN A 437 6.81 3.26 -2.92
C ASN A 437 8.01 3.47 -1.98
N ASN A 438 8.40 2.53 -1.10
CA ASN A 438 9.59 2.66 -0.25
C ASN A 438 9.68 4.08 0.38
N ASP A 439 8.57 4.51 0.96
CA ASP A 439 8.33 5.87 1.43
C ASP A 439 9.07 6.10 2.76
N PRO A 440 10.01 7.06 2.86
CA PRO A 440 10.81 7.28 4.07
C PRO A 440 10.03 7.86 5.27
N ASN A 441 8.74 8.19 5.15
CA ASN A 441 8.02 9.03 6.12
C ASN A 441 6.81 8.38 6.82
N GLN A 442 6.63 7.05 6.72
CA GLN A 442 5.51 6.34 7.39
C GLN A 442 5.95 5.37 8.48
N GLY A 443 7.24 5.36 8.81
CA GLY A 443 7.75 4.72 10.01
C GLY A 443 8.87 5.54 10.61
N GLU A 444 9.40 5.07 11.73
CA GLU A 444 10.30 5.87 12.56
C GLU A 444 11.78 5.76 12.17
N ASP A 445 12.10 4.93 11.18
CA ASP A 445 13.35 4.94 10.38
C ASP A 445 13.38 6.13 9.40
N VAL A 446 13.45 7.34 9.96
CA VAL A 446 13.42 8.63 9.22
C VAL A 446 14.57 8.78 8.23
N ASN A 447 15.66 8.02 8.39
CA ASN A 447 16.83 8.10 7.50
C ASN A 447 16.81 7.02 6.39
N ASN A 448 15.91 6.04 6.49
CA ASN A 448 15.68 4.92 5.56
C ASN A 448 16.95 4.08 5.31
N ASP A 449 17.71 3.79 6.38
CA ASP A 449 18.84 2.87 6.34
C ASP A 449 18.51 1.45 6.80
N GLY A 450 17.27 1.23 7.25
CA GLY A 450 16.73 -0.04 7.73
C GLY A 450 17.13 -0.35 9.17
N ASP A 451 17.49 0.65 9.96
CA ASP A 451 17.89 0.53 11.36
C ASP A 451 17.28 1.66 12.22
N PRO A 452 16.01 1.52 12.65
CA PRO A 452 15.31 2.53 13.45
C PRO A 452 15.98 2.77 14.82
N THR A 453 16.82 1.83 15.30
CA THR A 453 17.47 1.92 16.62
C THR A 453 18.41 3.12 16.79
N ASN A 454 18.80 3.76 15.68
CA ASN A 454 19.77 4.85 15.68
C ASN A 454 19.18 6.24 15.35
N ASP A 455 17.89 6.31 15.09
CA ASP A 455 17.16 7.52 14.73
C ASP A 455 16.57 8.20 15.98
N ASP A 456 16.96 9.45 16.20
CA ASP A 456 16.66 10.29 17.39
C ASP A 456 16.53 11.73 16.89
N THR A 457 15.31 12.10 16.50
CA THR A 457 15.01 13.31 15.74
C THR A 457 15.23 14.57 16.59
N ASP A 458 14.78 14.58 17.84
CA ASP A 458 14.96 15.72 18.74
C ASP A 458 16.33 15.75 19.46
N GLY A 459 17.10 14.67 19.37
CA GLY A 459 18.45 14.53 19.91
C GLY A 459 18.51 14.42 21.44
N ASP A 460 17.43 13.99 22.10
CA ASP A 460 17.36 13.83 23.55
C ASP A 460 18.02 12.54 24.07
N GLY A 461 18.26 11.59 23.17
CA GLY A 461 18.90 10.30 23.40
C GLY A 461 17.94 9.14 23.59
N THR A 462 16.65 9.33 23.34
CA THR A 462 15.62 8.30 23.16
C THR A 462 15.41 8.14 21.66
N PRO A 463 15.53 6.93 21.07
CA PRO A 463 15.18 6.76 19.67
C PRO A 463 13.70 7.07 19.43
N ASN A 464 13.37 7.48 18.20
CA ASN A 464 12.02 7.86 17.78
C ASN A 464 10.98 6.81 18.24
N TYR A 465 11.21 5.54 17.89
CA TYR A 465 10.31 4.41 18.21
C TYR A 465 10.07 4.11 19.69
N LEU A 466 10.76 4.78 20.59
CA LEU A 466 10.54 4.67 22.03
C LEU A 466 10.11 5.99 22.67
N ASP A 467 9.87 7.05 21.88
CA ASP A 467 9.54 8.41 22.30
C ASP A 467 8.20 8.94 21.77
N SER A 468 7.13 8.51 22.44
CA SER A 468 5.74 9.01 22.29
C SER A 468 5.50 10.54 22.43
N LEU A 469 6.56 11.34 22.60
CA LEU A 469 6.52 12.80 22.63
C LEU A 469 7.36 13.44 21.52
N ASP A 470 8.21 12.66 20.86
CA ASP A 470 8.95 13.01 19.65
C ASP A 470 8.17 12.54 18.42
N ASP A 471 6.86 12.84 18.39
CA ASP A 471 6.06 12.55 17.22
C ASP A 471 6.69 13.29 16.02
N THR A 472 7.04 12.51 14.99
CA THR A 472 7.15 13.02 13.62
C THR A 472 5.81 13.62 13.12
N ALA A 473 4.77 13.75 13.97
CA ALA A 473 3.60 14.60 13.79
C ALA A 473 3.90 16.12 13.65
N PHE A 474 5.16 16.51 13.51
CA PHE A 474 5.59 17.80 12.95
C PHE A 474 5.92 17.75 11.45
N PHE A 475 5.78 16.60 10.81
CA PHE A 475 5.95 16.41 9.37
C PHE A 475 4.57 16.48 8.71
N ASP A 476 4.03 17.69 8.64
CA ASP A 476 2.99 18.01 7.66
C ASP A 476 3.68 17.91 6.28
N GLU A 477 3.27 17.01 5.40
CA GLU A 477 3.92 16.86 4.08
C GLU A 477 3.38 17.86 3.04
N ASP A 478 2.39 18.66 3.40
CA ASP A 478 1.69 19.66 2.58
C ASP A 478 1.24 20.82 3.51
N ASP A 479 2.19 21.64 3.92
CA ASP A 479 2.07 22.58 5.04
C ASP A 479 0.99 23.67 4.82
N ASP A 480 0.64 23.96 3.57
CA ASP A 480 -0.39 24.92 3.18
C ASP A 480 -1.70 24.30 2.67
N ASN A 481 -1.74 22.98 2.47
CA ASN A 481 -2.86 22.16 1.98
C ASN A 481 -3.31 22.47 0.55
N ASP A 482 -2.41 22.91 -0.33
CA ASP A 482 -2.71 23.17 -1.74
C ASP A 482 -2.73 21.86 -2.59
N GLY A 483 -2.31 20.73 -2.02
CA GLY A 483 -2.27 19.43 -2.65
C GLY A 483 -0.95 19.10 -3.36
N ILE A 484 0.07 19.93 -3.20
CA ILE A 484 1.45 19.72 -3.63
C ILE A 484 2.29 19.41 -2.38
N PRO A 485 3.03 18.29 -2.35
CA PRO A 485 3.86 18.02 -1.18
C PRO A 485 5.05 18.98 -1.07
N ASP A 486 5.42 19.41 0.14
CA ASP A 486 6.52 20.33 0.44
C ASP A 486 7.83 19.99 -0.30
N ILE A 487 8.17 18.70 -0.32
CA ILE A 487 9.39 18.19 -0.97
C ILE A 487 9.37 18.37 -2.49
N VAL A 488 8.18 18.39 -3.09
CA VAL A 488 7.98 18.64 -4.52
C VAL A 488 8.18 20.12 -4.81
N GLU A 489 7.68 21.00 -3.96
CA GLU A 489 7.73 22.45 -4.15
C GLU A 489 9.12 23.04 -4.05
N VAL A 490 9.86 22.63 -3.02
CA VAL A 490 11.21 23.15 -2.76
C VAL A 490 12.33 22.18 -3.14
N GLY A 491 11.98 20.96 -3.58
CA GLY A 491 12.93 19.95 -4.10
C GLY A 491 13.73 19.20 -3.04
N SER A 492 13.48 19.46 -1.75
CA SER A 492 14.03 18.79 -0.56
C SER A 492 13.10 19.03 0.61
N ASN A 493 13.18 18.22 1.68
CA ASN A 493 12.44 18.52 2.91
C ASN A 493 12.84 19.91 3.46
N PRO A 494 11.94 20.91 3.51
CA PRO A 494 12.25 22.26 4.01
C PRO A 494 12.50 22.31 5.52
N ASP A 495 11.91 21.37 6.27
CA ASP A 495 11.94 21.34 7.73
C ASP A 495 13.17 20.66 8.34
N ILE A 496 13.99 20.01 7.51
CA ILE A 496 15.16 19.29 8.00
C ILE A 496 16.22 20.25 8.59
N ASP A 497 16.73 19.94 9.78
CA ASP A 497 17.91 20.58 10.36
C ASP A 497 19.17 19.84 9.91
N ASN A 498 19.66 20.20 8.72
CA ASN A 498 20.76 19.50 8.04
C ASN A 498 22.09 19.47 8.81
N ASP A 499 22.31 20.39 9.75
CA ASP A 499 23.58 20.48 10.47
C ASP A 499 23.47 20.41 12.01
N GLY A 500 22.25 20.43 12.56
CA GLY A 500 21.94 20.19 13.97
C GLY A 500 22.03 21.46 14.84
N ASP A 501 21.73 22.63 14.28
CA ASP A 501 21.76 23.93 14.97
C ASP A 501 20.40 24.35 15.58
N GLY A 502 19.33 23.66 15.19
CA GLY A 502 17.95 23.84 15.62
C GLY A 502 17.15 24.84 14.79
N VAL A 503 17.55 25.10 13.55
CA VAL A 503 16.84 25.94 12.58
C VAL A 503 16.52 25.11 11.31
N PRO A 504 15.27 25.11 10.82
CA PRO A 504 14.90 24.46 9.56
C PRO A 504 15.67 24.99 8.35
N ALA A 505 15.90 24.14 7.35
CA ALA A 505 16.66 24.48 6.13
C ALA A 505 16.11 25.73 5.41
N TYR A 506 14.79 25.90 5.31
CA TYR A 506 14.20 27.09 4.65
C TYR A 506 14.50 28.43 5.39
N LEU A 507 14.93 28.36 6.66
CA LEU A 507 15.28 29.51 7.50
C LEU A 507 16.77 29.60 7.83
N ASP A 508 17.59 28.63 7.44
CA ASP A 508 19.01 28.58 7.78
C ASP A 508 19.86 29.38 6.78
N ASP A 509 20.83 30.16 7.29
CA ASP A 509 21.75 30.96 6.50
C ASP A 509 22.92 30.10 5.93
N ASP A 510 23.24 28.94 6.52
CA ASP A 510 24.31 28.01 6.09
C ASP A 510 24.11 26.58 6.63
N ASP A 511 23.35 25.75 5.90
CA ASP A 511 22.96 24.34 6.18
C ASP A 511 24.13 23.34 6.37
N ASN A 512 25.35 23.83 6.53
CA ASN A 512 26.56 23.03 6.76
C ASN A 512 27.44 23.60 7.90
N ASP A 513 27.04 24.66 8.59
CA ASP A 513 27.74 25.25 9.74
C ASP A 513 26.83 25.37 10.98
N PRO A 514 26.90 24.41 11.94
CA PRO A 514 26.01 24.32 13.10
C PRO A 514 26.27 25.36 14.22
N LEU A 515 26.78 26.51 13.82
CA LEU A 515 27.03 27.71 14.60
C LEU A 515 26.29 28.92 14.03
N VAL A 516 25.67 28.75 12.87
CA VAL A 516 24.94 29.71 12.07
C VAL A 516 23.59 29.04 11.82
N GLY A 517 22.52 29.69 12.26
CA GLY A 517 21.15 29.33 11.90
C GLY A 517 20.54 30.57 11.27
N ASN A 518 19.30 30.93 11.61
CA ASN A 518 18.67 32.17 11.12
C ASN A 518 19.24 33.46 11.78
N ASP A 519 20.31 34.02 11.21
CA ASP A 519 21.03 35.18 11.76
C ASP A 519 20.54 36.51 11.17
N ASP A 520 19.83 36.48 10.04
CA ASP A 520 19.34 37.66 9.32
C ASP A 520 17.80 37.86 9.30
N GLY A 521 17.03 36.83 9.64
CA GLY A 521 15.58 36.88 9.83
C GLY A 521 14.77 36.80 8.55
N VAL A 522 15.32 36.24 7.47
CA VAL A 522 14.60 36.04 6.20
C VAL A 522 14.53 34.56 5.81
N VAL A 523 13.62 34.24 4.89
CA VAL A 523 13.58 32.93 4.21
C VAL A 523 14.77 32.85 3.26
N ASN A 524 15.33 31.66 3.09
CA ASN A 524 16.43 31.42 2.17
C ASN A 524 15.92 31.52 0.71
N PRO A 525 16.51 32.36 -0.17
CA PRO A 525 16.02 32.58 -1.54
C PRO A 525 16.00 31.37 -2.47
N GLU A 526 16.38 30.19 -2.02
CA GLU A 526 16.22 28.95 -2.80
C GLU A 526 14.91 28.21 -2.50
N PHE A 527 14.15 28.65 -1.48
CA PHE A 527 12.86 28.12 -1.05
C PHE A 527 11.70 29.13 -1.20
N ASP A 528 11.99 30.33 -1.73
CA ASP A 528 11.10 31.50 -1.81
C ASP A 528 11.25 32.04 -3.24
N THR A 529 10.37 31.56 -4.13
CA THR A 529 10.47 31.74 -5.58
C THR A 529 10.25 33.20 -5.97
N ASP A 530 9.12 33.78 -5.54
CA ASP A 530 8.70 35.15 -5.85
C ASP A 530 9.47 36.22 -5.05
N GLY A 531 10.08 35.84 -3.92
CA GLY A 531 10.85 36.71 -3.04
C GLY A 531 10.00 37.56 -2.10
N ASP A 532 8.74 37.19 -1.85
CA ASP A 532 7.83 37.92 -0.95
C ASP A 532 8.18 37.71 0.54
N GLY A 533 8.94 36.65 0.83
CA GLY A 533 9.40 36.26 2.16
C GLY A 533 8.56 35.18 2.84
N ILE A 534 7.67 34.52 2.10
CA ILE A 534 7.03 33.24 2.38
C ILE A 534 7.80 32.18 1.57
N SER A 535 7.78 30.94 2.02
CA SER A 535 8.45 29.86 1.32
C SER A 535 7.41 29.11 0.51
N ASN A 536 7.74 28.57 -0.67
CA ASN A 536 6.76 27.93 -1.57
C ASN A 536 5.83 26.96 -0.82
N HIS A 537 6.35 26.05 0.00
CA HIS A 537 5.53 25.12 0.83
C HIS A 537 4.57 25.75 1.87
N LEU A 538 4.55 27.07 1.97
CA LEU A 538 3.68 27.86 2.85
C LEU A 538 2.91 28.92 2.05
N ASP A 539 3.13 28.97 0.74
CA ASP A 539 2.70 30.01 -0.19
C ASP A 539 1.63 29.43 -1.12
N LEU A 540 0.50 30.12 -1.22
CA LEU A 540 -0.61 29.63 -2.05
C LEU A 540 -0.57 30.16 -3.51
N ASP A 541 0.40 31.01 -3.84
CA ASP A 541 0.59 31.72 -5.12
C ASP A 541 2.11 31.95 -5.31
N SER A 542 2.84 30.86 -5.52
CA SER A 542 4.31 30.79 -5.39
C SER A 542 5.09 31.63 -6.43
N ASP A 543 4.42 32.15 -7.46
CA ASP A 543 4.98 33.05 -8.48
C ASP A 543 4.31 34.45 -8.52
N ASP A 544 3.47 34.80 -7.54
CA ASP A 544 2.79 36.11 -7.39
C ASP A 544 2.04 36.54 -8.66
N ASP A 545 1.51 35.58 -9.43
CA ASP A 545 0.73 35.81 -10.63
C ASP A 545 -0.77 36.00 -10.32
N GLY A 546 -1.21 35.63 -9.10
CA GLY A 546 -2.57 35.80 -8.60
C GLY A 546 -3.51 34.61 -8.81
N ILE A 547 -3.04 33.55 -9.46
CA ILE A 547 -3.69 32.24 -9.54
C ILE A 547 -3.21 31.42 -8.33
N TYR A 548 -4.02 30.47 -7.87
CA TYR A 548 -3.60 29.60 -6.77
C TYR A 548 -2.81 28.40 -7.29
N ASP A 549 -1.77 27.98 -6.58
CA ASP A 549 -0.93 26.82 -6.91
C ASP A 549 -1.77 25.53 -7.13
N VAL A 550 -2.78 25.31 -6.28
CA VAL A 550 -3.76 24.20 -6.43
C VAL A 550 -4.48 24.21 -7.80
N ASN A 551 -4.70 25.38 -8.39
CA ASN A 551 -5.35 25.48 -9.70
C ASN A 551 -4.38 25.16 -10.82
N GLU A 552 -3.16 25.67 -10.73
CA GLU A 552 -2.12 25.55 -11.75
C GLU A 552 -1.55 24.14 -11.83
N THR A 553 -1.63 23.37 -10.75
CA THR A 553 -1.32 21.94 -10.77
C THR A 553 -2.41 21.08 -11.42
N GLY A 554 -3.53 21.68 -11.81
CA GLY A 554 -4.69 21.01 -12.40
C GLY A 554 -5.64 20.40 -11.36
N ASN A 555 -5.51 20.79 -10.09
CA ASN A 555 -6.34 20.34 -8.98
C ASN A 555 -7.49 21.30 -8.64
N SER A 556 -7.77 22.33 -9.46
CA SER A 556 -8.83 23.32 -9.25
C SER A 556 -10.24 22.74 -8.97
N ALA A 557 -10.53 21.51 -9.40
CA ALA A 557 -11.79 20.84 -9.09
C ALA A 557 -11.89 20.34 -7.63
N LEU A 558 -10.77 20.32 -6.91
CA LEU A 558 -10.63 19.87 -5.53
C LEU A 558 -10.75 21.03 -4.53
N ASP A 559 -10.47 22.27 -4.93
CA ASP A 559 -10.78 23.49 -4.16
C ASP A 559 -12.17 24.00 -4.56
N ALA A 560 -13.23 23.59 -3.86
CA ALA A 560 -14.60 23.98 -4.23
C ALA A 560 -15.07 25.28 -3.57
N ASP A 561 -14.31 25.85 -2.63
CA ASP A 561 -14.63 27.14 -2.02
C ASP A 561 -13.67 28.29 -2.36
N ASN A 562 -12.69 28.01 -3.23
CA ASN A 562 -11.72 28.92 -3.84
C ASN A 562 -10.93 29.67 -2.76
N ASP A 563 -10.35 28.93 -1.82
CA ASP A 563 -9.50 29.47 -0.77
C ASP A 563 -8.01 29.09 -0.89
N GLY A 564 -7.64 28.48 -2.02
CA GLY A 564 -6.29 28.06 -2.37
C GLY A 564 -5.94 26.69 -1.81
N ARG A 565 -6.87 25.99 -1.15
CA ARG A 565 -6.61 24.70 -0.51
C ARG A 565 -7.55 23.62 -1.02
N VAL A 566 -7.07 22.38 -0.99
CA VAL A 566 -7.87 21.22 -1.35
C VAL A 566 -8.96 20.95 -0.29
N ASP A 567 -10.22 20.87 -0.71
CA ASP A 567 -11.34 20.53 0.18
C ASP A 567 -11.31 19.05 0.58
N GLY A 568 -11.15 18.75 1.87
CA GLY A 568 -11.19 17.35 2.30
C GLY A 568 -11.02 17.10 3.79
N PRO A 569 -11.14 15.84 4.22
CA PRO A 569 -10.30 15.35 5.31
C PRO A 569 -8.84 15.25 4.83
N GLU A 570 -7.91 15.51 5.75
CA GLU A 570 -6.47 15.28 5.62
C GLU A 570 -6.10 14.00 6.39
N GLY A 571 -5.10 13.29 5.88
CA GLY A 571 -4.49 12.12 6.49
C GLY A 571 -3.63 12.44 7.72
N VAL A 572 -2.88 11.46 8.22
CA VAL A 572 -1.90 11.70 9.30
C VAL A 572 -0.66 12.42 8.77
N ASN A 573 -0.34 12.27 7.48
CA ASN A 573 0.80 12.86 6.79
C ASN A 573 0.54 14.27 6.22
N GLY A 574 -0.57 14.92 6.55
CA GLY A 574 -0.84 16.29 6.09
C GLY A 574 -1.50 16.41 4.71
N ILE A 575 -1.10 15.56 3.75
CA ILE A 575 -1.63 15.59 2.38
C ILE A 575 -3.17 15.37 2.36
N PRO A 576 -3.94 16.21 1.66
CA PRO A 576 -5.38 16.02 1.49
C PRO A 576 -5.74 14.71 0.77
N ASP A 577 -6.63 13.89 1.35
CA ASP A 577 -7.11 12.60 0.81
C ASP A 577 -7.53 12.69 -0.68
N ALA A 578 -7.97 13.87 -1.14
CA ALA A 578 -8.46 14.06 -2.50
C ALA A 578 -7.33 14.22 -3.54
N ALA A 579 -6.15 14.69 -3.11
CA ALA A 579 -4.94 14.81 -3.93
C ALA A 579 -4.18 13.48 -4.01
N GLU A 580 -4.31 12.62 -3.00
CA GLU A 580 -3.60 11.35 -2.92
C GLU A 580 -3.97 10.30 -3.99
N ASP A 581 -2.99 9.43 -4.26
CA ASP A 581 -3.05 8.34 -5.22
C ASP A 581 -4.19 7.33 -4.93
N GLY A 582 -5.32 7.54 -5.59
CA GLY A 582 -6.50 6.70 -5.42
C GLY A 582 -7.36 7.04 -4.21
N GLY A 583 -7.08 8.18 -3.56
CA GLY A 583 -7.75 8.69 -2.37
C GLY A 583 -7.67 7.76 -1.17
N ILE A 584 -6.45 7.26 -0.93
CA ILE A 584 -6.10 6.39 0.18
C ILE A 584 -5.06 7.14 0.97
N ASP A 585 -5.38 7.42 2.23
CA ASP A 585 -4.47 7.97 3.26
C ASP A 585 -3.10 7.28 3.22
N GLY A 586 -2.04 8.09 3.10
CA GLY A 586 -0.64 7.65 2.99
C GLY A 586 -0.25 7.09 1.62
N ALA A 587 -0.98 7.36 0.55
CA ALA A 587 -0.61 6.87 -0.80
C ALA A 587 0.34 7.83 -1.54
N GLY A 588 0.56 9.03 -1.00
CA GLY A 588 1.34 10.10 -1.62
C GLY A 588 0.73 10.62 -2.93
N VAL A 589 1.45 11.52 -3.60
CA VAL A 589 1.03 12.10 -4.90
C VAL A 589 2.01 11.66 -5.99
N SER A 590 1.58 10.81 -6.92
CA SER A 590 2.49 10.25 -7.95
C SER A 590 2.54 11.03 -9.26
N ASN A 591 1.59 11.95 -9.47
CA ASN A 591 1.61 12.83 -10.64
C ASN A 591 2.50 14.03 -10.32
N ALA A 592 3.49 14.27 -11.18
CA ALA A 592 4.21 15.54 -11.11
C ALA A 592 3.22 16.70 -11.33
N PRO A 593 3.46 17.86 -10.71
CA PRO A 593 2.75 19.10 -11.02
C PRO A 593 2.69 19.35 -12.53
N ARG A 594 1.63 20.04 -12.97
CA ARG A 594 1.45 20.39 -14.37
C ARG A 594 2.60 21.31 -14.81
N ALA A 595 3.05 21.09 -16.04
CA ALA A 595 4.10 21.86 -16.71
C ALA A 595 3.69 21.90 -18.19
N THR A 596 3.17 23.04 -18.62
CA THR A 596 2.48 23.23 -19.90
C THR A 596 3.49 23.44 -21.03
N ASP A 597 4.56 24.16 -20.73
CA ASP A 597 5.61 24.55 -21.66
C ASP A 597 6.72 23.48 -21.89
N ILE A 598 7.76 23.82 -22.66
CA ILE A 598 8.88 22.93 -23.01
C ILE A 598 10.11 23.03 -22.09
N ASP A 599 10.18 24.01 -21.21
CA ASP A 599 11.31 24.28 -20.33
C ASP A 599 11.26 23.43 -19.04
N SER A 600 10.08 22.85 -18.77
CA SER A 600 9.78 21.91 -17.69
C SER A 600 9.79 22.53 -16.29
N ARG A 601 9.62 23.85 -16.17
CA ARG A 601 9.19 24.46 -14.92
C ARG A 601 7.69 24.16 -14.71
N PRO A 602 7.27 23.85 -13.48
CA PRO A 602 5.85 23.70 -13.18
C PRO A 602 5.09 25.01 -13.36
N ASP A 603 3.81 24.91 -13.73
CA ASP A 603 2.94 26.08 -13.97
C ASP A 603 2.86 26.99 -12.73
N TYR A 604 2.67 26.43 -11.51
CA TYR A 604 2.62 27.19 -10.23
C TYR A 604 3.91 27.94 -9.84
N LEU A 605 4.93 27.93 -10.70
CA LEU A 605 6.19 28.65 -10.51
C LEU A 605 6.50 29.47 -11.78
N ASP A 606 5.53 29.73 -12.64
CA ASP A 606 5.67 30.26 -13.99
C ASP A 606 4.64 31.32 -14.36
N GLN A 607 5.09 32.59 -14.41
CA GLN A 607 4.22 33.73 -14.75
C GLN A 607 3.73 33.76 -16.22
N ASP A 608 4.21 32.84 -17.07
CA ASP A 608 3.88 32.69 -18.50
C ASP A 608 3.92 31.19 -18.88
N SER A 609 2.92 30.44 -18.38
CA SER A 609 2.85 28.97 -18.37
C SER A 609 2.89 28.33 -19.76
N ASP A 610 2.45 29.03 -20.81
CA ASP A 610 2.47 28.53 -22.19
C ASP A 610 3.57 29.18 -23.07
N ASN A 611 4.30 30.14 -22.51
CA ASN A 611 5.48 30.78 -23.07
C ASN A 611 5.20 31.59 -24.34
N ASP A 612 4.06 32.26 -24.36
CA ASP A 612 3.59 33.05 -25.47
C ASP A 612 3.99 34.54 -25.35
N GLY A 613 4.30 35.02 -24.14
CA GLY A 613 4.74 36.39 -23.83
C GLY A 613 3.63 37.31 -23.29
N ILE A 614 2.42 36.80 -23.14
CA ILE A 614 1.34 37.34 -22.32
C ILE A 614 1.42 36.63 -20.95
N THR A 615 1.11 37.32 -19.86
CA THR A 615 1.23 36.72 -18.52
C THR A 615 -0.05 36.04 -18.08
N ASP A 616 0.09 34.99 -17.28
CA ASP A 616 -1.00 34.17 -16.76
C ASP A 616 -2.04 35.01 -16.00
N ASN A 617 -1.61 36.02 -15.24
CA ASN A 617 -2.47 37.01 -14.59
C ASN A 617 -3.43 37.72 -15.58
N VAL A 618 -2.93 38.05 -16.77
CA VAL A 618 -3.64 38.82 -17.80
C VAL A 618 -4.60 37.92 -18.58
N GLU A 619 -4.17 36.70 -18.88
CA GLU A 619 -4.94 35.73 -19.65
C GLU A 619 -6.08 35.14 -18.84
N SER A 620 -5.84 34.86 -17.56
CA SER A 620 -6.82 34.32 -16.63
C SER A 620 -7.99 35.25 -16.30
N GLN A 621 -8.05 36.45 -16.87
CA GLN A 621 -9.08 37.46 -16.59
C GLN A 621 -9.67 38.10 -17.86
N ASP A 622 -10.98 38.39 -17.83
CA ASP A 622 -11.66 39.22 -18.84
C ASP A 622 -11.03 40.64 -18.91
N THR A 623 -10.72 41.17 -20.10
CA THR A 623 -10.15 42.53 -20.28
C THR A 623 -10.99 43.63 -19.63
N PHE A 624 -12.33 43.55 -19.73
CA PHE A 624 -13.23 44.54 -19.12
C PHE A 624 -13.39 44.36 -17.60
N GLY A 625 -13.13 43.15 -17.10
CA GLY A 625 -13.27 42.72 -15.71
C GLY A 625 -11.98 42.86 -14.90
N TYR A 626 -10.84 42.98 -15.58
CA TYR A 626 -9.49 42.91 -15.03
C TYR A 626 -9.29 43.64 -13.70
N ILE A 627 -8.71 42.89 -12.77
CA ILE A 627 -8.34 43.31 -11.42
C ILE A 627 -6.82 43.35 -11.37
N ALA A 628 -6.25 44.56 -11.32
CA ALA A 628 -4.81 44.72 -11.16
C ALA A 628 -4.35 44.44 -9.71
N PRO A 629 -3.13 43.91 -9.50
CA PRO A 629 -2.60 43.57 -8.19
C PRO A 629 -2.43 44.81 -7.29
N LEU A 630 -2.55 44.64 -5.97
CA LEU A 630 -2.40 45.73 -5.01
C LEU A 630 -0.97 45.87 -4.46
N GLY A 631 -0.15 44.83 -4.60
CA GLY A 631 1.16 44.65 -3.97
C GLY A 631 1.05 44.61 -2.44
N VAL A 632 -0.02 44.01 -1.92
CA VAL A 632 -0.29 43.89 -0.49
C VAL A 632 -0.97 42.56 -0.19
N ASP A 633 -0.28 41.71 0.55
CA ASP A 633 -0.86 40.59 1.29
C ASP A 633 -1.03 40.98 2.79
N SER A 634 -2.26 40.93 3.29
CA SER A 634 -2.60 41.24 4.69
C SER A 634 -2.61 40.03 5.63
N ASP A 635 -2.79 38.83 5.08
CA ASP A 635 -2.99 37.55 5.77
C ASP A 635 -1.65 36.84 5.99
N ASN A 636 -0.68 37.14 5.12
CA ASN A 636 0.58 36.43 4.98
C ASN A 636 0.35 34.99 4.49
N ASN A 637 -0.32 34.85 3.34
CA ASN A 637 -0.60 33.58 2.66
C ASN A 637 -0.12 33.57 1.20
N GLY A 638 0.72 34.52 0.79
CA GLY A 638 1.26 34.64 -0.57
C GLY A 638 0.40 35.48 -1.48
N VAL A 639 -0.88 35.13 -1.54
CA VAL A 639 -1.82 35.71 -2.50
C VAL A 639 -2.15 37.18 -2.21
N ASP A 640 -2.09 38.05 -3.22
CA ASP A 640 -2.43 39.48 -3.08
C ASP A 640 -3.88 39.70 -2.59
N ASP A 641 -4.10 40.71 -1.74
CA ASP A 641 -5.43 41.14 -1.23
C ASP A 641 -6.46 41.41 -2.37
N ALA A 642 -6.01 41.56 -3.64
CA ALA A 642 -6.86 41.65 -4.82
C ALA A 642 -7.60 40.34 -5.11
N TYR A 643 -6.92 39.21 -4.92
CA TYR A 643 -7.31 37.88 -5.39
C TYR A 643 -7.74 36.94 -4.25
N ASP A 644 -7.52 37.30 -2.99
CA ASP A 644 -7.87 36.41 -1.86
C ASP A 644 -9.32 36.59 -1.29
N THR A 645 -9.57 36.01 -0.11
CA THR A 645 -10.83 36.13 0.65
C THR A 645 -11.18 37.57 1.11
N ASN A 646 -10.20 38.48 1.17
CA ASN A 646 -10.39 39.91 1.37
C ASN A 646 -10.70 40.65 0.05
N GLY A 647 -10.32 40.05 -1.08
CA GLY A 647 -10.57 40.42 -2.48
C GLY A 647 -11.64 39.59 -3.19
N SER A 648 -11.33 39.13 -4.40
CA SER A 648 -12.14 38.18 -5.18
C SER A 648 -11.20 37.29 -5.99
N PRO A 649 -11.18 35.97 -5.74
CA PRO A 649 -10.38 35.03 -6.52
C PRO A 649 -10.60 35.19 -8.01
N ILE A 650 -9.51 35.02 -8.77
CA ILE A 650 -9.56 34.97 -10.22
C ILE A 650 -10.45 33.78 -10.59
N GLU A 651 -11.50 34.06 -11.37
CA GLU A 651 -12.26 33.00 -12.04
C GLU A 651 -11.58 32.79 -13.40
N GLU A 652 -10.75 31.75 -13.51
CA GLU A 652 -10.00 31.41 -14.73
C GLU A 652 -10.90 31.41 -15.98
N VAL A 653 -10.42 32.07 -17.04
CA VAL A 653 -11.11 32.16 -18.32
C VAL A 653 -10.77 30.93 -19.19
N ASP A 654 -11.76 30.50 -19.96
CA ASP A 654 -11.70 29.47 -21.02
C ASP A 654 -12.60 30.03 -22.13
N PHE A 655 -12.00 30.84 -22.99
CA PHE A 655 -12.73 31.70 -23.93
C PHE A 655 -13.53 30.88 -24.94
N ASP A 656 -12.91 29.86 -25.53
CA ASP A 656 -13.52 29.04 -26.57
C ASP A 656 -14.38 27.86 -26.03
N GLY A 657 -14.21 27.52 -24.74
CA GLY A 657 -14.96 26.49 -24.04
C GLY A 657 -14.49 25.06 -24.33
N ASP A 658 -13.22 24.86 -24.72
CA ASP A 658 -12.65 23.54 -24.98
C ASP A 658 -12.21 22.79 -23.71
N GLY A 659 -12.09 23.53 -22.59
CA GLY A 659 -11.72 23.05 -21.27
C GLY A 659 -10.23 23.10 -20.95
N ILE A 660 -9.46 23.85 -21.73
CA ILE A 660 -8.14 24.40 -21.39
C ILE A 660 -8.37 25.87 -20.98
N GLN A 661 -7.58 26.38 -20.04
CA GLN A 661 -7.70 27.77 -19.60
C GLN A 661 -6.82 28.65 -20.47
N ASP A 662 -7.21 29.91 -20.68
CA ASP A 662 -6.52 30.82 -21.62
C ASP A 662 -4.99 30.86 -21.36
N TYR A 663 -4.56 31.00 -20.10
CA TYR A 663 -3.14 31.01 -19.69
C TYR A 663 -2.35 29.71 -19.96
N LEU A 664 -3.01 28.68 -20.49
CA LEU A 664 -2.42 27.38 -20.84
C LEU A 664 -2.61 27.05 -22.34
N ASP A 665 -3.30 27.91 -23.09
CA ASP A 665 -3.72 27.67 -24.47
C ASP A 665 -2.99 28.60 -25.44
N ASP A 666 -2.11 28.03 -26.27
CA ASP A 666 -1.34 28.72 -27.33
C ASP A 666 -2.20 29.51 -28.38
N ASP A 667 -3.54 29.36 -28.34
CA ASP A 667 -4.57 29.82 -29.30
C ASP A 667 -5.96 29.91 -28.60
N SER A 668 -6.14 30.89 -27.70
CA SER A 668 -7.26 30.99 -26.74
C SER A 668 -8.66 31.05 -27.37
N ASP A 669 -8.80 31.52 -28.61
CA ASP A 669 -10.08 31.57 -29.32
C ASP A 669 -10.23 30.55 -30.45
N ASN A 670 -9.18 29.75 -30.67
CA ASN A 670 -9.11 28.64 -31.60
C ASN A 670 -9.38 29.03 -33.07
N ASP A 671 -8.98 30.23 -33.45
CA ASP A 671 -9.11 30.76 -34.79
C ASP A 671 -7.96 30.33 -35.75
N ASN A 672 -6.90 29.71 -35.21
CA ASN A 672 -5.64 29.28 -35.85
C ASN A 672 -4.61 30.39 -36.12
N VAL A 673 -4.76 31.54 -35.50
CA VAL A 673 -3.68 32.48 -35.23
C VAL A 673 -3.01 31.97 -33.93
N ARG A 674 -2.33 32.77 -33.14
CA ARG A 674 -1.66 32.33 -31.92
C ARG A 674 -1.57 33.57 -31.06
N ASP A 675 -1.81 33.40 -29.78
CA ASP A 675 -1.95 34.50 -28.84
C ASP A 675 -0.73 35.43 -28.87
N ARG A 676 0.49 34.89 -28.83
CA ARG A 676 1.74 35.65 -29.05
C ARG A 676 1.76 36.56 -30.30
N LEU A 677 1.15 36.13 -31.40
CA LEU A 677 1.11 36.93 -32.62
C LEU A 677 0.10 38.08 -32.45
N GLU A 678 -1.10 37.77 -31.99
CA GLU A 678 -2.20 38.72 -31.82
C GLU A 678 -1.93 39.71 -30.70
N GLY A 679 -1.58 39.23 -29.50
CA GLY A 679 -1.26 40.03 -28.32
C GLY A 679 -0.08 41.00 -28.52
N HIS A 680 0.78 40.77 -29.51
CA HIS A 680 1.95 41.62 -29.76
C HIS A 680 2.00 42.28 -31.15
N ASP A 681 0.97 42.20 -32.00
CA ASP A 681 0.92 42.94 -33.28
C ASP A 681 0.16 44.28 -33.17
N PHE A 682 0.71 45.22 -32.40
CA PHE A 682 0.14 46.57 -32.23
C PHE A 682 -0.01 47.38 -33.52
N ASN A 683 0.64 46.96 -34.60
CA ASN A 683 0.65 47.65 -35.87
C ASN A 683 -0.21 46.98 -36.95
N HIS A 684 -0.79 45.81 -36.62
CA HIS A 684 -1.67 44.98 -37.43
C HIS A 684 -1.09 44.78 -38.83
N ASP A 685 0.17 44.33 -38.90
CA ASP A 685 0.86 43.98 -40.16
C ASP A 685 1.13 42.47 -40.32
N GLY A 686 0.47 41.64 -39.50
CA GLY A 686 0.58 40.19 -39.48
C GLY A 686 1.90 39.71 -38.87
N VAL A 687 2.58 40.56 -38.10
CA VAL A 687 3.90 40.28 -37.54
C VAL A 687 4.01 40.91 -36.16
N ALA A 688 4.16 40.06 -35.14
CA ALA A 688 4.44 40.48 -33.77
C ALA A 688 5.57 41.52 -33.70
N ASP A 689 5.32 42.65 -33.03
CA ASP A 689 6.26 43.76 -32.85
C ASP A 689 7.39 43.39 -31.88
N VAL A 690 7.11 42.47 -30.96
CA VAL A 690 8.04 41.90 -29.98
C VAL A 690 8.38 40.46 -30.37
N THR A 691 9.57 40.00 -30.00
CA THR A 691 10.00 38.62 -30.28
C THR A 691 10.80 38.15 -29.09
N PRO A 692 10.58 36.90 -28.61
CA PRO A 692 11.32 36.36 -27.48
C PRO A 692 12.83 36.50 -27.68
N SER A 693 13.52 36.94 -26.62
CA SER A 693 14.96 37.11 -26.62
C SER A 693 15.70 35.78 -26.45
N GLY A 694 15.01 34.76 -25.92
CA GLY A 694 15.50 33.47 -25.45
C GLY A 694 16.33 33.59 -24.17
N ALA A 695 16.08 34.63 -23.37
CA ALA A 695 16.75 34.89 -22.11
C ALA A 695 15.70 35.25 -21.08
N ASP A 696 15.87 34.66 -19.91
CA ASP A 696 15.11 34.88 -18.70
C ASP A 696 16.21 34.88 -17.60
N VAL A 697 16.36 36.01 -16.91
CA VAL A 697 17.54 36.30 -16.06
C VAL A 697 17.32 35.89 -14.61
N ASP A 698 16.09 36.01 -14.16
CA ASP A 698 15.51 35.83 -12.84
C ASP A 698 14.85 34.47 -12.70
N ILE A 699 14.47 33.84 -13.81
CA ILE A 699 13.90 32.51 -13.88
C ILE A 699 12.43 32.52 -13.43
N ASP A 700 11.71 33.61 -13.71
CA ASP A 700 10.27 33.77 -13.45
C ASP A 700 9.36 33.28 -14.57
N GLY A 701 9.94 32.86 -15.70
CA GLY A 701 9.19 32.28 -16.81
C GLY A 701 8.92 33.22 -17.95
N LEU A 702 8.83 34.49 -17.60
CA LEU A 702 8.60 35.54 -18.57
C LEU A 702 9.92 35.93 -19.25
N ASP A 703 9.99 35.83 -20.58
CA ASP A 703 11.22 36.20 -21.30
C ASP A 703 11.55 37.69 -21.10
N ASP A 704 12.84 38.04 -20.95
CA ASP A 704 13.40 39.42 -20.82
C ASP A 704 12.84 40.42 -21.88
N ALA A 705 12.30 39.93 -22.99
CA ALA A 705 11.64 40.75 -24.02
C ALA A 705 10.26 41.29 -23.61
N PHE A 706 9.55 40.56 -22.76
CA PHE A 706 8.21 40.81 -22.25
C PHE A 706 8.21 41.12 -20.75
N ASP A 707 9.31 40.88 -20.05
CA ASP A 707 9.44 41.16 -18.62
C ASP A 707 9.90 42.61 -18.31
N GLY A 708 9.17 43.28 -17.41
CA GLY A 708 9.43 44.63 -16.93
C GLY A 708 10.24 44.73 -15.63
N ASP A 709 10.36 43.64 -14.87
CA ASP A 709 11.23 43.45 -13.71
C ASP A 709 12.16 42.23 -13.85
N THR A 710 13.18 42.37 -14.72
CA THR A 710 14.29 41.39 -14.86
C THR A 710 15.18 41.18 -13.60
N SER A 711 14.65 41.38 -12.39
CA SER A 711 15.26 40.97 -11.14
C SER A 711 14.39 40.15 -10.18
N GLY A 712 13.16 39.78 -10.56
CA GLY A 712 12.22 38.92 -9.82
C GLY A 712 10.77 39.18 -10.25
N TYR A 713 9.81 38.54 -9.59
CA TYR A 713 8.40 38.43 -9.96
C TYR A 713 7.56 39.72 -9.81
N GLY A 714 8.20 40.89 -9.62
CA GLY A 714 7.56 42.15 -9.23
C GLY A 714 6.76 42.89 -10.32
N ASP A 715 6.47 42.23 -11.45
CA ASP A 715 5.67 42.74 -12.57
C ASP A 715 4.78 41.66 -13.21
N PRO A 716 3.82 41.08 -12.48
CA PRO A 716 2.96 39.98 -12.96
C PRO A 716 2.04 40.38 -14.14
N ASP A 717 1.97 41.67 -14.47
CA ASP A 717 1.23 42.19 -15.63
C ASP A 717 2.11 42.27 -16.91
N GLY A 718 3.42 42.07 -16.80
CA GLY A 718 4.39 42.19 -17.89
C GLY A 718 4.74 43.62 -18.37
N LEU A 719 5.83 43.74 -19.14
CA LEU A 719 6.46 45.00 -19.59
C LEU A 719 5.57 45.89 -20.45
N ASP A 720 4.73 45.27 -21.28
CA ASP A 720 3.93 45.98 -22.28
C ASP A 720 2.66 46.61 -21.67
N LEU A 721 2.34 46.27 -20.42
CA LEU A 721 1.15 46.73 -19.70
C LEU A 721 1.52 47.66 -18.52
N ASP A 722 0.65 48.62 -18.20
CA ASP A 722 0.73 49.50 -16.99
C ASP A 722 -0.49 49.19 -16.12
N GLY A 723 -0.77 47.88 -15.94
CA GLY A 723 -1.96 47.32 -15.28
C GLY A 723 -3.28 47.62 -15.97
N ASP A 724 -3.31 47.55 -17.31
CA ASP A 724 -4.51 47.80 -18.12
C ASP A 724 -4.44 46.99 -19.44
N PRO A 725 -5.01 45.76 -19.46
CA PRO A 725 -5.00 44.88 -20.65
C PRO A 725 -5.68 45.48 -21.88
N SER A 726 -6.50 46.52 -21.74
CA SER A 726 -7.06 47.26 -22.90
C SER A 726 -6.02 48.05 -23.71
N GLN A 727 -4.73 47.89 -23.38
CA GLN A 727 -3.60 48.39 -24.16
C GLN A 727 -3.08 47.37 -25.18
N LEU A 728 -3.43 46.10 -25.05
CA LEU A 728 -3.16 45.05 -26.04
C LEU A 728 -3.93 45.33 -27.34
N PRO A 729 -3.54 44.67 -28.45
CA PRO A 729 -4.24 44.75 -29.73
C PRO A 729 -5.74 44.40 -29.59
N ASP A 730 -6.54 45.15 -30.33
CA ASP A 730 -8.03 45.17 -30.35
C ASP A 730 -8.40 46.02 -31.57
N LEU A 731 -8.42 45.38 -32.75
CA LEU A 731 -8.48 46.06 -34.04
C LEU A 731 -9.85 46.71 -34.28
N ASP A 732 -10.94 45.98 -34.04
CA ASP A 732 -12.30 46.44 -34.33
C ASP A 732 -13.00 47.14 -33.12
N GLY A 733 -12.46 46.95 -31.91
CA GLY A 733 -12.98 47.54 -30.68
C GLY A 733 -14.22 46.83 -30.16
N THR A 734 -14.47 45.59 -30.55
CA THR A 734 -15.70 44.85 -30.24
C THR A 734 -15.56 43.84 -29.12
N GLU A 735 -15.34 42.56 -29.29
CA GLU A 735 -15.69 41.58 -28.25
C GLU A 735 -14.72 41.62 -27.05
N ASP A 736 -13.46 41.33 -27.31
CA ASP A 736 -12.34 41.41 -26.38
C ASP A 736 -11.04 41.85 -27.13
N VAL A 737 -9.86 41.60 -26.57
CA VAL A 737 -8.56 41.76 -27.26
C VAL A 737 -8.38 40.73 -28.38
N ASP A 738 -7.53 41.02 -29.36
CA ASP A 738 -7.45 40.23 -30.62
C ASP A 738 -7.28 38.71 -30.36
N PHE A 739 -6.40 38.28 -29.44
CA PHE A 739 -6.21 36.84 -29.12
C PHE A 739 -7.43 36.15 -28.46
N ARG A 740 -8.49 36.91 -28.18
CA ARG A 740 -9.79 36.46 -27.66
C ARG A 740 -10.93 37.09 -28.47
N ASP A 741 -10.74 37.28 -29.76
CA ASP A 741 -11.75 37.80 -30.68
C ASP A 741 -11.70 37.07 -32.03
N VAL A 742 -12.63 36.13 -32.22
CA VAL A 742 -12.68 35.26 -33.41
C VAL A 742 -12.89 35.97 -34.76
N ASP A 743 -13.11 37.29 -34.78
CA ASP A 743 -13.35 38.17 -35.95
C ASP A 743 -12.58 39.50 -35.74
N ASP A 744 -11.24 39.43 -35.70
CA ASP A 744 -10.35 40.53 -35.26
C ASP A 744 -10.66 41.87 -35.94
N ASP A 745 -10.94 41.85 -37.24
CA ASP A 745 -11.17 43.07 -38.03
C ASP A 745 -12.64 43.53 -38.07
N GLY A 746 -13.56 42.69 -37.56
CA GLY A 746 -14.98 42.96 -37.43
C GLY A 746 -15.72 43.04 -38.76
N ASP A 747 -15.24 42.37 -39.79
CA ASP A 747 -15.85 42.38 -41.12
C ASP A 747 -17.01 41.40 -41.29
N THR A 748 -17.26 40.55 -40.28
CA THR A 748 -18.26 39.46 -40.18
C THR A 748 -17.85 38.10 -40.74
N VAL A 749 -16.58 37.88 -41.03
CA VAL A 749 -15.97 36.59 -41.34
C VAL A 749 -15.06 36.20 -40.18
N ASP A 750 -15.35 35.09 -39.49
CA ASP A 750 -14.42 34.64 -38.44
C ASP A 750 -13.03 34.35 -39.07
N THR A 751 -11.95 34.74 -38.40
CA THR A 751 -10.55 34.62 -38.85
C THR A 751 -10.20 33.22 -39.36
N ILE A 752 -10.71 32.17 -38.71
CA ILE A 752 -10.57 30.78 -39.14
C ILE A 752 -11.07 30.48 -40.57
N TYR A 753 -12.02 31.27 -41.09
CA TYR A 753 -12.58 31.10 -42.43
C TYR A 753 -11.86 31.88 -43.51
N GLU A 754 -10.85 32.65 -43.13
CA GLU A 754 -10.06 33.45 -44.05
C GLU A 754 -8.85 32.70 -44.61
N ASP A 755 -8.65 31.45 -44.19
CA ASP A 755 -7.78 30.47 -44.87
C ASP A 755 -8.40 29.95 -46.20
N TYR A 756 -8.30 30.77 -47.25
CA TYR A 756 -8.81 30.42 -48.59
C TYR A 756 -8.01 29.31 -49.30
N ASP A 757 -6.78 29.11 -48.87
CA ASP A 757 -5.81 28.14 -49.36
C ASP A 757 -6.10 26.71 -48.85
N GLY A 758 -6.61 26.64 -47.62
CA GLY A 758 -6.93 25.43 -46.87
C GLY A 758 -5.69 24.77 -46.29
N ASP A 759 -4.64 25.54 -45.98
CA ASP A 759 -3.43 25.05 -45.32
C ASP A 759 -3.38 25.30 -43.81
N ASN A 760 -4.48 25.83 -43.26
CA ASN A 760 -4.77 26.01 -41.84
C ASN A 760 -3.88 27.09 -41.20
N ASP A 761 -3.59 28.14 -41.97
CA ASP A 761 -2.75 29.29 -41.63
C ASP A 761 -3.38 30.56 -42.24
N PRO A 762 -4.29 31.26 -41.51
CA PRO A 762 -4.90 32.50 -42.00
C PRO A 762 -3.89 33.65 -42.13
N THR A 763 -2.76 33.59 -41.39
CA THR A 763 -1.76 34.66 -41.30
C THR A 763 -1.01 34.96 -42.62
N ASP A 764 -1.10 34.08 -43.61
CA ASP A 764 -0.40 34.21 -44.90
C ASP A 764 -1.29 34.66 -46.07
N GLN A 765 -2.59 34.86 -45.82
CA GLN A 765 -3.57 35.33 -46.79
C GLN A 765 -3.53 36.85 -46.88
N ASP A 766 -3.31 37.37 -48.09
CA ASP A 766 -3.17 38.81 -48.41
C ASP A 766 -3.70 38.99 -49.85
N THR A 767 -5.01 39.11 -49.95
CA THR A 767 -5.77 38.99 -51.20
C THR A 767 -5.44 40.14 -52.16
N ASP A 768 -5.29 41.37 -51.69
CA ASP A 768 -4.95 42.54 -52.51
C ASP A 768 -3.43 42.77 -52.69
N GLY A 769 -2.61 42.16 -51.82
CA GLY A 769 -1.15 42.24 -51.85
C GLY A 769 -0.57 43.52 -51.26
N ASP A 770 -1.28 44.21 -50.37
CA ASP A 770 -0.82 45.44 -49.73
C ASP A 770 0.09 45.21 -48.50
N GLY A 771 0.05 43.99 -47.97
CA GLY A 771 0.90 43.49 -46.89
C GLY A 771 0.27 43.52 -45.50
N ILE A 772 -1.04 43.73 -45.39
CA ILE A 772 -1.86 43.41 -44.22
C ILE A 772 -2.55 42.07 -44.54
N PRO A 773 -2.50 41.06 -43.66
CA PRO A 773 -3.27 39.84 -43.87
C PRO A 773 -4.78 40.08 -43.89
N ASP A 774 -5.54 39.23 -44.58
CA ASP A 774 -6.98 39.40 -44.75
C ASP A 774 -7.71 39.49 -43.38
N TYR A 775 -7.33 38.68 -42.38
CA TYR A 775 -7.88 38.73 -41.02
C TYR A 775 -7.62 39.99 -40.20
N LEU A 776 -6.76 40.88 -40.70
CA LEU A 776 -6.52 42.21 -40.12
C LEU A 776 -6.90 43.33 -41.11
N ASP A 777 -7.53 43.01 -42.24
CA ASP A 777 -7.88 43.95 -43.31
C ASP A 777 -9.36 43.91 -43.65
N THR A 778 -10.08 44.90 -43.12
CA THR A 778 -11.50 45.19 -43.42
C THR A 778 -11.90 45.37 -44.90
N ASN A 779 -10.94 45.26 -45.83
CA ASN A 779 -11.08 45.33 -47.28
C ASN A 779 -10.08 44.40 -48.00
N ASP A 780 -10.27 43.09 -47.86
CA ASP A 780 -9.38 42.01 -48.31
C ASP A 780 -9.01 42.14 -49.80
N ASP A 781 -9.98 42.54 -50.64
CA ASP A 781 -9.78 42.61 -52.08
C ASP A 781 -9.28 43.96 -52.58
N GLY A 782 -9.13 44.97 -51.71
CA GLY A 782 -8.63 46.30 -52.03
C GLY A 782 -9.52 47.13 -52.96
N ASP A 783 -10.81 46.81 -53.08
CA ASP A 783 -11.79 47.55 -53.87
C ASP A 783 -12.39 48.76 -53.10
N PRO A 784 -13.31 49.57 -53.70
CA PRO A 784 -13.92 50.72 -53.02
C PRO A 784 -14.96 50.43 -51.91
N PHE A 785 -15.28 49.18 -51.61
CA PHE A 785 -16.18 48.70 -50.58
C PHE A 785 -15.39 47.96 -49.50
N ASP A 786 -15.91 47.97 -48.28
CA ASP A 786 -15.31 47.22 -47.16
C ASP A 786 -16.00 45.84 -47.15
N THR A 787 -15.33 44.77 -46.72
CA THR A 787 -15.80 43.38 -46.85
C THR A 787 -17.21 43.17 -46.29
N ILE A 788 -17.47 43.71 -45.09
CA ILE A 788 -18.81 43.74 -44.46
C ILE A 788 -19.95 44.30 -45.34
N ASP A 789 -19.65 45.26 -46.24
CA ASP A 789 -20.62 45.91 -47.13
C ASP A 789 -20.91 45.06 -48.40
N GLU A 790 -20.15 43.98 -48.62
CA GLU A 790 -20.23 43.09 -49.78
C GLU A 790 -21.07 41.83 -49.52
N GLY A 791 -21.30 41.53 -48.24
CA GLY A 791 -22.18 40.50 -47.72
C GLY A 791 -21.54 39.11 -47.65
N PRO A 792 -20.40 38.98 -46.94
CA PRO A 792 -19.68 37.71 -46.77
C PRO A 792 -20.49 36.70 -45.94
N ASP A 793 -21.30 37.17 -44.98
CA ASP A 793 -22.21 36.35 -44.18
C ASP A 793 -23.72 36.71 -44.35
N PRO A 794 -24.43 36.06 -45.31
CA PRO A 794 -25.86 36.32 -45.52
C PRO A 794 -26.83 35.71 -44.50
N ASP A 795 -26.41 34.76 -43.66
CA ASP A 795 -27.26 34.05 -42.69
C ASP A 795 -26.94 34.30 -41.21
N GLY A 796 -25.89 35.05 -40.92
CA GLY A 796 -25.56 35.52 -39.57
C GLY A 796 -24.89 34.45 -38.73
N ASP A 797 -24.04 33.62 -39.34
CA ASP A 797 -23.24 32.60 -38.65
C ASP A 797 -21.72 32.75 -38.85
N GLN A 798 -21.27 33.93 -39.32
CA GLN A 798 -19.87 34.32 -39.56
C GLN A 798 -19.06 33.39 -40.48
N ASN A 799 -19.72 32.39 -41.07
CA ASN A 799 -19.09 31.42 -41.94
C ASN A 799 -19.52 31.64 -43.40
N PRO A 800 -18.65 32.21 -44.26
CA PRO A 800 -18.97 32.48 -45.66
C PRO A 800 -19.26 31.21 -46.48
N ASN A 801 -18.97 30.02 -45.95
CA ASN A 801 -19.19 28.74 -46.65
C ASN A 801 -20.59 28.12 -46.43
N THR A 802 -21.39 28.58 -45.47
CA THR A 802 -22.68 27.95 -45.13
C THR A 802 -23.90 28.72 -45.68
N GLY A 803 -23.74 30.02 -45.87
CA GLY A 803 -24.68 30.94 -46.50
C GLY A 803 -24.72 30.85 -48.02
N ASN A 804 -25.71 31.50 -48.65
CA ASN A 804 -25.59 31.73 -50.11
C ASN A 804 -24.74 32.98 -50.33
N THR A 805 -23.48 32.93 -49.85
CA THR A 805 -22.50 34.00 -49.96
C THR A 805 -22.33 34.40 -51.41
N ARG A 806 -22.11 35.70 -51.58
CA ARG A 806 -22.31 36.36 -52.85
C ARG A 806 -21.15 35.98 -53.79
N ASP A 807 -21.47 35.27 -54.85
CA ASP A 807 -20.60 34.93 -55.98
C ASP A 807 -21.35 35.36 -57.26
N THR A 808 -21.07 36.58 -57.71
CA THR A 808 -21.82 37.29 -58.75
C THR A 808 -21.59 36.69 -60.13
N ASP A 809 -20.38 36.21 -60.40
CA ASP A 809 -19.96 35.75 -61.72
C ASP A 809 -20.03 34.21 -61.87
N GLY A 810 -20.07 33.49 -60.75
CA GLY A 810 -20.24 32.04 -60.62
C GLY A 810 -18.97 31.25 -60.85
N ASP A 811 -17.79 31.85 -60.69
CA ASP A 811 -16.49 31.20 -60.93
C ASP A 811 -15.96 30.43 -59.71
N GLY A 812 -16.51 30.71 -58.53
CA GLY A 812 -16.23 30.02 -57.27
C GLY A 812 -15.32 30.80 -56.31
N ILE A 813 -15.00 32.06 -56.59
CA ILE A 813 -14.46 33.04 -55.63
C ILE A 813 -15.62 33.92 -55.15
N PHE A 814 -15.64 34.31 -53.88
CA PHE A 814 -16.68 35.20 -53.35
C PHE A 814 -16.40 36.66 -53.71
N ASP A 815 -17.45 37.46 -53.86
CA ASP A 815 -17.34 38.85 -54.32
C ASP A 815 -16.34 39.67 -53.47
N TYR A 816 -16.28 39.42 -52.16
CA TYR A 816 -15.41 40.15 -51.23
C TYR A 816 -13.91 39.79 -51.32
N LEU A 817 -13.56 38.80 -52.15
CA LEU A 817 -12.18 38.39 -52.45
C LEU A 817 -11.80 38.71 -53.91
N GLU A 818 -12.61 39.50 -54.61
CA GLU A 818 -12.47 39.75 -56.06
C GLU A 818 -12.28 41.24 -56.42
N PHE A 819 -11.02 41.70 -56.41
CA PHE A 819 -10.64 43.08 -56.82
C PHE A 819 -11.30 43.54 -58.14
N ASP A 820 -11.54 42.61 -59.07
CA ASP A 820 -12.31 42.87 -60.28
C ASP A 820 -13.57 42.03 -60.39
N GLU A 821 -14.70 42.50 -59.84
CA GLU A 821 -16.05 42.05 -60.21
C GLU A 821 -16.12 41.88 -61.76
N GLU A 822 -15.89 40.68 -62.32
CA GLU A 822 -15.86 40.49 -63.79
C GLU A 822 -17.33 40.45 -64.24
N ILE A 823 -17.91 41.64 -64.44
CA ILE A 823 -19.31 41.82 -64.84
C ILE A 823 -19.58 41.05 -66.15
N VAL A 824 -20.06 39.81 -66.07
CA VAL A 824 -20.67 39.10 -67.21
C VAL A 824 -22.17 39.35 -67.23
N GLN A 825 -22.58 40.61 -67.35
CA GLN A 825 -23.95 40.95 -67.73
C GLN A 825 -24.01 41.71 -69.07
N GLU A 826 -24.66 41.10 -70.08
CA GLU A 826 -25.09 41.84 -71.26
C GLU A 826 -25.99 43.02 -70.80
N CYS A 827 -25.45 44.24 -70.81
CA CYS A 827 -26.14 45.43 -70.31
C CYS A 827 -27.55 45.57 -70.92
N GLY A 828 -28.57 45.37 -70.09
CA GLY A 828 -29.99 45.53 -70.39
C GLY A 828 -30.50 46.95 -70.09
N GLU A 829 -31.80 47.24 -70.26
CA GLU A 829 -32.32 48.54 -69.82
C GLU A 829 -32.41 48.59 -68.28
N PRO A 830 -31.88 49.64 -67.60
CA PRO A 830 -31.70 49.66 -66.14
C PRO A 830 -33.04 49.57 -65.39
N LEU A 831 -33.19 48.64 -64.46
CA LEU A 831 -34.46 48.41 -63.75
C LEU A 831 -34.40 49.07 -62.36
N VAL A 832 -35.18 50.12 -62.17
CA VAL A 832 -35.29 50.79 -60.87
C VAL A 832 -36.36 50.08 -60.03
N PHE A 833 -35.95 49.48 -58.91
CA PHE A 833 -36.89 48.90 -57.95
C PHE A 833 -37.74 50.00 -57.29
N ASN A 834 -38.99 49.68 -56.95
CA ASN A 834 -39.99 50.66 -56.53
C ASN A 834 -40.31 50.62 -55.04
N GLY A 835 -39.49 49.96 -54.22
CA GLY A 835 -39.61 49.86 -52.78
C GLY A 835 -38.24 49.92 -52.11
N ILE A 836 -38.17 50.58 -50.95
CA ILE A 836 -37.03 50.53 -50.01
C ILE A 836 -37.59 50.41 -48.58
N SER A 837 -36.86 49.73 -47.71
CA SER A 837 -37.16 49.55 -46.28
C SER A 837 -35.93 49.97 -45.47
N PRO A 838 -35.70 51.26 -45.20
CA PRO A 838 -34.55 51.70 -44.43
C PRO A 838 -34.82 51.53 -42.92
N ASP A 839 -34.67 50.31 -42.40
CA ASP A 839 -34.83 49.94 -41.00
C ASP A 839 -33.56 49.38 -40.33
N GLY A 840 -32.44 49.31 -41.07
CA GLY A 840 -31.13 48.94 -40.53
C GLY A 840 -30.94 47.43 -40.42
N ASP A 841 -31.75 46.65 -41.16
CA ASP A 841 -31.64 45.19 -41.27
C ASP A 841 -30.81 44.75 -42.49
N THR A 842 -30.06 45.69 -43.08
CA THR A 842 -29.24 45.59 -44.31
C THR A 842 -30.03 45.25 -45.58
N ARG A 843 -31.33 44.92 -45.49
CA ARG A 843 -32.14 44.43 -46.61
C ARG A 843 -33.05 45.50 -47.19
N ASN A 844 -32.69 46.00 -48.38
CA ASN A 844 -33.40 47.07 -49.10
C ASN A 844 -33.33 48.44 -48.38
N ASP A 845 -32.29 48.67 -47.58
CA ASP A 845 -32.07 49.92 -46.85
C ASP A 845 -31.83 51.13 -47.77
N PHE A 846 -31.37 50.88 -49.00
CA PHE A 846 -31.21 51.89 -50.04
C PHE A 846 -31.89 51.51 -51.36
N LEU A 847 -32.06 52.51 -52.24
CA LEU A 847 -32.67 52.28 -53.55
C LEU A 847 -31.69 51.58 -54.50
N VAL A 848 -31.96 50.32 -54.78
CA VAL A 848 -31.23 49.56 -55.80
C VAL A 848 -31.74 49.92 -57.21
N ILE A 849 -30.81 50.21 -58.12
CA ILE A 849 -31.06 50.27 -59.56
C ILE A 849 -30.27 49.14 -60.19
N ASP A 850 -30.98 48.14 -60.70
CA ASP A 850 -30.40 46.99 -61.39
C ASP A 850 -29.65 47.46 -62.65
N GLN A 851 -28.42 46.98 -62.77
CA GLN A 851 -27.43 47.33 -63.79
C GLN A 851 -26.98 48.79 -63.80
N ILE A 852 -26.75 49.38 -62.64
CA ILE A 852 -26.32 50.78 -62.51
C ILE A 852 -24.86 50.99 -62.97
N GLU A 853 -24.01 49.98 -62.81
CA GLU A 853 -22.61 49.89 -63.20
C GLU A 853 -22.41 50.01 -64.72
N CYS A 854 -23.37 49.54 -65.53
CA CYS A 854 -23.41 49.79 -66.97
C CYS A 854 -23.61 51.27 -67.36
N TYR A 855 -23.97 52.13 -66.40
CA TYR A 855 -24.38 53.51 -66.63
C TYR A 855 -23.65 54.51 -65.71
N PRO A 856 -22.31 54.62 -65.80
CA PRO A 856 -21.53 55.49 -64.92
C PRO A 856 -21.89 56.98 -65.11
N ASP A 857 -22.24 57.37 -66.34
CA ASP A 857 -22.77 58.69 -66.65
C ASP A 857 -24.30 58.75 -66.41
N ASN A 858 -24.69 58.77 -65.14
CA ASN A 858 -26.09 58.85 -64.73
C ASN A 858 -26.38 60.01 -63.78
N THR A 859 -27.67 60.34 -63.62
CA THR A 859 -28.15 61.27 -62.60
C THR A 859 -29.46 60.75 -62.04
N LEU A 860 -29.61 60.74 -60.72
CA LEU A 860 -30.87 60.41 -60.05
C LEU A 860 -31.43 61.64 -59.34
N GLU A 861 -32.70 61.94 -59.59
CA GLU A 861 -33.43 62.99 -58.89
C GLU A 861 -34.71 62.41 -58.27
N ILE A 862 -34.91 62.57 -56.96
CA ILE A 862 -36.11 62.08 -56.26
C ILE A 862 -36.94 63.26 -55.77
N TYR A 863 -38.26 63.14 -55.91
CA TYR A 863 -39.24 64.16 -55.61
C TYR A 863 -40.34 63.61 -54.71
N ASN A 864 -40.81 64.41 -53.76
CA ASN A 864 -41.99 64.08 -52.98
C ASN A 864 -43.30 64.26 -53.80
N ARG A 865 -44.45 63.89 -53.21
CA ARG A 865 -45.78 64.00 -53.84
C ARG A 865 -46.19 65.41 -54.32
N TRP A 866 -45.50 66.46 -53.87
CA TRP A 866 -45.76 67.84 -54.25
C TRP A 866 -44.81 68.33 -55.38
N GLY A 867 -43.94 67.46 -55.89
CA GLY A 867 -42.96 67.78 -56.92
C GLY A 867 -41.74 68.55 -56.38
N VAL A 868 -41.50 68.50 -55.07
CA VAL A 868 -40.30 69.09 -54.46
C VAL A 868 -39.20 68.03 -54.46
N LYS A 869 -38.03 68.38 -55.01
CA LYS A 869 -36.84 67.54 -55.02
C LYS A 869 -36.34 67.32 -53.58
N VAL A 870 -36.09 66.07 -53.21
CA VAL A 870 -35.66 65.65 -51.87
C VAL A 870 -34.28 65.00 -51.86
N TYR A 871 -33.79 64.53 -53.01
CA TYR A 871 -32.47 63.94 -53.21
C TYR A 871 -32.04 64.19 -54.66
N ASP A 872 -30.78 64.52 -54.90
CA ASP A 872 -30.17 64.43 -56.22
C ASP A 872 -28.68 64.19 -56.21
N THR A 873 -28.26 63.22 -57.01
CA THR A 873 -26.85 62.97 -57.28
C THR A 873 -26.57 62.83 -58.79
N ASP A 874 -25.34 63.15 -59.15
CA ASP A 874 -24.72 62.74 -60.40
C ASP A 874 -23.89 61.47 -60.09
N ASN A 875 -23.87 60.47 -60.97
CA ASN A 875 -23.20 59.17 -60.77
C ASN A 875 -23.76 58.34 -59.60
N TYR A 876 -25.09 58.16 -59.58
CA TYR A 876 -25.75 57.29 -58.60
C TYR A 876 -25.16 55.87 -58.67
N GLY A 877 -24.85 55.28 -57.52
CA GLY A 877 -24.22 53.96 -57.40
C GLY A 877 -22.69 53.94 -57.36
N ALA A 878 -21.99 55.09 -57.37
CA ALA A 878 -20.52 55.14 -57.28
C ALA A 878 -20.07 55.93 -56.04
N ASN A 879 -18.98 55.51 -55.36
CA ASN A 879 -18.42 56.15 -54.15
C ASN A 879 -19.47 56.34 -53.03
N GLY A 880 -20.21 55.28 -52.69
CA GLY A 880 -21.25 55.32 -51.65
C GLY A 880 -22.48 56.21 -51.96
N GLN A 881 -22.62 56.72 -53.19
CA GLN A 881 -23.71 57.64 -53.56
C GLN A 881 -25.02 56.90 -53.85
N VAL A 882 -25.71 56.52 -52.78
CA VAL A 882 -27.02 55.84 -52.82
C VAL A 882 -28.10 56.62 -52.07
N PHE A 883 -29.37 56.29 -52.33
CA PHE A 883 -30.51 56.90 -51.66
C PHE A 883 -31.04 56.00 -50.54
N ARG A 884 -30.64 56.31 -49.30
CA ARG A 884 -31.01 55.60 -48.05
C ARG A 884 -32.33 56.07 -47.42
N GLY A 885 -33.21 56.69 -48.22
CA GLY A 885 -34.45 57.30 -47.69
C GLY A 885 -34.22 58.55 -46.84
N ILE A 886 -33.05 59.19 -46.94
CA ILE A 886 -32.69 60.45 -46.25
C ILE A 886 -32.72 61.61 -47.24
N SER A 887 -33.17 62.79 -46.80
CA SER A 887 -33.23 63.98 -47.65
C SER A 887 -31.91 64.76 -47.68
N GLU A 888 -31.49 65.19 -48.85
CA GLU A 888 -30.34 66.10 -49.03
C GLU A 888 -30.75 67.59 -49.02
N GLY A 889 -32.03 67.88 -48.74
CA GLY A 889 -32.56 69.18 -48.32
C GLY A 889 -32.27 70.38 -49.23
N ARG A 890 -33.25 70.86 -50.01
CA ARG A 890 -33.17 72.24 -50.55
C ARG A 890 -34.31 73.22 -50.33
N ILE A 891 -35.55 72.87 -49.92
CA ILE A 891 -36.55 73.94 -49.59
C ILE A 891 -37.64 73.59 -48.52
N THR A 892 -37.91 72.34 -48.12
CA THR A 892 -38.96 72.05 -47.11
C THR A 892 -38.75 70.85 -46.17
N ILE A 893 -37.66 70.08 -46.32
CA ILE A 893 -37.23 68.99 -45.41
C ILE A 893 -35.77 69.30 -45.05
N GLN A 894 -35.37 69.08 -43.79
CA GLN A 894 -33.98 69.36 -43.38
C GLN A 894 -33.03 68.39 -44.08
N GLN A 895 -31.80 68.83 -44.34
CA GLN A 895 -30.74 67.96 -44.83
C GLN A 895 -30.42 66.93 -43.75
N ASN A 896 -30.20 65.67 -44.14
CA ASN A 896 -29.94 64.52 -43.27
C ASN A 896 -31.15 64.09 -42.40
N GLU A 897 -32.36 64.57 -42.71
CA GLU A 897 -33.58 64.00 -42.10
C GLU A 897 -34.12 62.85 -42.95
N GLU A 898 -34.46 61.76 -42.25
CA GLU A 898 -35.25 60.67 -42.78
C GLU A 898 -36.56 61.14 -43.42
N LEU A 899 -36.81 60.66 -44.64
CA LEU A 899 -38.04 60.93 -45.36
C LEU A 899 -39.20 60.09 -44.80
N PRO A 900 -40.41 60.66 -44.61
CA PRO A 900 -41.55 59.91 -44.12
C PRO A 900 -41.98 58.78 -45.06
N VAL A 901 -42.45 57.67 -44.47
CA VAL A 901 -43.09 56.54 -45.18
C VAL A 901 -44.13 57.03 -46.20
N GLY A 902 -44.05 56.50 -47.42
CA GLY A 902 -44.97 56.80 -48.50
C GLY A 902 -44.33 56.87 -49.89
N THR A 903 -45.12 57.34 -50.86
CA THR A 903 -44.72 57.36 -52.27
C THR A 903 -43.95 58.62 -52.66
N TYR A 904 -42.78 58.41 -53.25
CA TYR A 904 -41.91 59.40 -53.90
C TYR A 904 -41.80 59.08 -55.39
N TYR A 905 -41.25 60.02 -56.17
CA TYR A 905 -41.12 59.91 -57.61
C TYR A 905 -39.69 60.18 -58.02
N TYR A 906 -39.10 59.30 -58.83
CA TYR A 906 -37.75 59.49 -59.32
C TYR A 906 -37.73 59.89 -60.80
N ILE A 907 -36.69 60.61 -61.19
CA ILE A 907 -36.25 60.80 -62.56
C ILE A 907 -34.81 60.33 -62.62
N PHE A 908 -34.59 59.20 -63.28
CA PHE A 908 -33.28 58.66 -63.56
C PHE A 908 -32.91 59.03 -65.00
N LYS A 909 -31.74 59.61 -65.22
CA LYS A 909 -31.21 59.93 -66.55
C LYS A 909 -29.86 59.23 -66.70
N TYR A 910 -29.61 58.63 -67.84
CA TYR A 910 -28.38 57.88 -68.11
C TYR A 910 -28.04 57.95 -69.60
N LEU A 911 -26.78 57.73 -69.95
CA LEU A 911 -26.36 57.49 -71.34
C LEU A 911 -26.47 56.00 -71.65
N ASP A 912 -27.16 55.62 -72.74
CA ASP A 912 -27.07 54.24 -73.21
C ASP A 912 -25.67 53.91 -73.77
N LEU A 913 -25.37 52.63 -73.99
CA LEU A 913 -24.08 52.15 -74.51
C LEU A 913 -23.69 52.73 -75.88
N GLU A 914 -24.61 53.40 -76.57
CA GLU A 914 -24.39 54.08 -77.85
C GLU A 914 -24.16 55.59 -77.67
N GLY A 915 -24.10 56.08 -76.42
CA GLY A 915 -23.90 57.47 -76.02
C GLY A 915 -25.14 58.36 -76.13
N ASN A 916 -26.35 57.78 -76.26
CA ASN A 916 -27.58 58.55 -76.34
C ASN A 916 -28.20 58.76 -74.95
N GLY A 917 -28.59 59.99 -74.63
CA GLY A 917 -29.30 60.28 -73.38
C GLY A 917 -30.69 59.63 -73.32
N LYS A 918 -30.90 58.82 -72.28
CA LYS A 918 -32.17 58.19 -71.89
C LYS A 918 -32.65 58.77 -70.57
N SER A 919 -33.93 58.59 -70.29
CA SER A 919 -34.49 58.90 -68.97
C SER A 919 -35.65 57.96 -68.64
N LYS A 920 -35.64 57.44 -67.42
CA LYS A 920 -36.72 56.71 -66.78
C LYS A 920 -37.31 57.56 -65.66
N ALA A 921 -38.62 57.43 -65.47
CA ALA A 921 -39.30 58.06 -64.36
C ALA A 921 -40.37 57.10 -63.83
N GLY A 922 -40.47 57.03 -62.52
CA GLY A 922 -41.36 56.11 -61.84
C GLY A 922 -41.68 56.60 -60.43
N TYR A 923 -42.07 55.67 -59.57
CA TYR A 923 -42.29 55.93 -58.16
C TYR A 923 -41.47 54.97 -57.31
N ILE A 924 -41.13 55.42 -56.11
CA ILE A 924 -40.50 54.62 -55.05
C ILE A 924 -41.43 54.70 -53.85
N TYR A 925 -41.63 53.58 -53.17
CA TYR A 925 -42.37 53.52 -51.93
C TYR A 925 -41.38 53.29 -50.80
N ILE A 926 -41.27 54.25 -49.89
CA ILE A 926 -40.49 54.08 -48.66
C ILE A 926 -41.39 53.42 -47.63
N GLN A 927 -40.97 52.28 -47.11
CA GLN A 927 -41.50 51.61 -45.94
C GLN A 927 -40.43 51.63 -44.84
N ARG A 928 -40.87 51.54 -43.59
CA ARG A 928 -40.09 51.31 -42.36
C ARG A 928 -41.03 50.64 -41.37
#